data_AF-A0A7V3CYE7-F1
#
_entry.id   AF-A0A7V3CYE7-F1
#
_cell.length_a   1.000
_cell.length_b   1.000
_cell.length_c   1.000
_cell.angle_alpha   90.00
_cell.angle_beta   90.00
_cell.angle_gamma   90.00
#
_symmetry.space_group_name_H-M   'P 1'
#
loop_
_entity.id
_entity.type
_entity.pdbx_description
1 polymer ?
#
loop_
_entity_poly.entity_id
_entity_poly.type
_entity_poly.pdbx_seq_one_letter_code
_entity_poly.pdbx_strand_id
1 'polypeptide(L)'
;MKKLCKEEKRVLKKDITHKLVFIFFFLFQNYFSQIPLNGFCKLEETPVAKNLTNIFAIDFNNDGFRDLILYNPQQKNYYSLAANGRASLQKPVSHFSFNSISTLHQLTSSFVNKKVCALINNSKEVSLVNISAQGSISFLNKIKLDGSASSIDIKKDPFGDSELIASGVGVDGIKVFREKNRKLFFEDNIKGKLFTNAIYIDLNYDSYNDIVAYDVYSNSLVFFFNNRFRDYDEERSIGILSNVKNFQAADYNSDRFTDLIINSNGKLTVLLGDSVSSFQRQDVFKIDEKISVFKIYDFNGDGFNDVAFINKNKNELKISFGNSNNSFYKPISILKRNNLVDIEPFYDRGGRKLAVLSSDGFVYLISKISLNDDEFNVSFGNDSSCLVSFDYRNDGFKDFAFVDEATNTLKIGISARRNLFNNYFEITLQEKADEIIVDDKQKETKTFVCYKKEKNAVEIVRFNFSSGKIMRNIFYTDNKIKQIKPFSDRIKDRMLICAITERNKNLFLETNELTDLKSIRTKISKVVSNVESSTLRIAGDKYVYSLIKFNRNYDLVSSVFDNKLKTQNTRLTFQLQEKDSIKTSLTFIDELFAKTNPVVFLLTINRKSVLYILSESKNYRFDLGNYVHNELPIRYLYNPNYIELFIYNAEKNKLLNVLVNENFNLSSKTEIHFQNKIKNYIVSKFDVRNKYLIFADKNSITFRKI
;
A
#
# COMPACT_ATOMS: atom_id res chain seq x y z
N MET A 1 -18.54 7.09 -52.52
CA MET A 1 -17.07 7.23 -52.41
C MET A 1 -16.61 6.44 -51.18
N LYS A 2 -16.07 5.23 -51.37
CA LYS A 2 -15.68 4.31 -50.28
C LYS A 2 -14.40 4.82 -49.62
N LYS A 3 -14.37 4.96 -48.29
CA LYS A 3 -13.17 5.36 -47.53
C LYS A 3 -12.65 4.19 -46.69
N LEU A 4 -11.58 3.61 -47.25
CA LEU A 4 -10.48 2.80 -46.71
C LEU A 4 -10.54 2.34 -45.23
N CYS A 5 -10.61 1.02 -45.05
CA CYS A 5 -10.26 0.31 -43.83
C CYS A 5 -8.76 0.43 -43.53
N LYS A 6 -8.42 0.59 -42.25
CA LYS A 6 -7.05 0.72 -41.76
C LYS A 6 -6.64 -0.55 -41.02
N GLU A 7 -6.49 -1.66 -41.75
CA GLU A 7 -5.88 -2.88 -41.22
C GLU A 7 -4.95 -3.51 -42.27
N GLU A 8 -3.65 -3.29 -42.12
CA GLU A 8 -2.64 -4.23 -42.60
C GLU A 8 -1.52 -4.32 -41.56
N LYS A 9 -1.55 -5.37 -40.74
CA LYS A 9 -0.33 -5.98 -40.20
C LYS A 9 -0.28 -7.41 -40.69
N ARG A 10 0.71 -7.68 -41.54
CA ARG A 10 1.00 -9.01 -42.10
C ARG A 10 1.36 -9.99 -40.98
N VAL A 11 0.58 -11.06 -40.87
CA VAL A 11 0.86 -12.23 -40.02
C VAL A 11 1.88 -13.11 -40.73
N LEU A 12 3.04 -13.34 -40.12
CA LEU A 12 3.94 -14.44 -40.46
C LEU A 12 3.58 -15.63 -39.56
N LYS A 13 2.99 -16.67 -40.15
CA LYS A 13 2.92 -18.02 -39.55
C LYS A 13 4.35 -18.58 -39.52
N LYS A 14 4.75 -19.21 -38.41
CA LYS A 14 5.92 -20.08 -38.38
C LYS A 14 5.58 -21.38 -37.68
N ASP A 15 5.94 -22.46 -38.36
CA ASP A 15 5.61 -23.85 -38.10
C ASP A 15 6.02 -24.38 -36.73
N ILE A 16 5.18 -25.29 -36.25
CA ILE A 16 5.36 -26.12 -35.08
C ILE A 16 6.31 -27.27 -35.45
N THR A 17 7.44 -27.39 -34.77
CA THR A 17 8.23 -28.64 -34.75
C THR A 17 8.48 -29.07 -33.32
N HIS A 18 7.94 -30.24 -32.98
CA HIS A 18 8.07 -30.89 -31.67
C HIS A 18 9.53 -31.18 -31.30
N LYS A 19 9.96 -30.75 -30.12
CA LYS A 19 11.09 -31.34 -29.39
C LYS A 19 10.70 -31.57 -27.94
N LEU A 20 10.92 -32.81 -27.49
CA LEU A 20 10.69 -33.36 -26.17
C LEU A 20 11.13 -32.40 -25.05
N VAL A 21 10.18 -31.97 -24.22
CA VAL A 21 10.45 -31.25 -22.97
C VAL A 21 10.41 -32.26 -21.84
N PHE A 22 11.57 -32.51 -21.23
CA PHE A 22 11.69 -33.15 -19.93
C PHE A 22 10.91 -32.33 -18.90
N ILE A 23 9.84 -32.89 -18.35
CA ILE A 23 9.11 -32.31 -17.24
C ILE A 23 9.93 -32.56 -15.97
N PHE A 24 10.81 -31.61 -15.65
CA PHE A 24 11.28 -31.45 -14.27
C PHE A 24 10.16 -30.75 -13.50
N PHE A 25 9.48 -31.49 -12.62
CA PHE A 25 8.62 -30.92 -11.58
C PHE A 25 9.52 -30.13 -10.60
N PHE A 26 9.81 -28.87 -10.90
CA PHE A 26 10.21 -27.91 -9.88
C PHE A 26 8.94 -27.51 -9.10
N LEU A 27 8.65 -28.27 -8.04
CA LEU A 27 7.86 -27.75 -6.93
C LEU A 27 8.69 -26.66 -6.25
N PHE A 28 8.50 -25.42 -6.66
CA PHE A 28 8.61 -24.17 -5.91
C PHE A 28 8.36 -23.10 -6.96
N GLN A 29 7.48 -22.12 -6.70
CA GLN A 29 7.78 -20.71 -6.88
C GLN A 29 6.50 -19.85 -6.68
N ASN A 30 6.16 -19.47 -5.44
CA ASN A 30 5.21 -18.37 -5.17
C ASN A 30 5.95 -17.02 -5.32
N TYR A 31 5.95 -16.44 -6.52
CA TYR A 31 6.66 -15.20 -6.83
C TYR A 31 5.68 -14.07 -7.07
N PHE A 32 6.16 -12.86 -6.81
CA PHE A 32 5.48 -11.64 -7.16
C PHE A 32 6.35 -10.82 -8.12
N SER A 33 5.77 -10.43 -9.24
CA SER A 33 6.35 -9.62 -10.32
C SER A 33 6.63 -8.18 -9.85
N GLN A 34 7.50 -7.47 -10.56
CA GLN A 34 7.61 -6.02 -10.42
C GLN A 34 6.24 -5.37 -10.69
N ILE A 35 5.58 -4.80 -9.68
CA ILE A 35 4.41 -3.92 -9.91
C ILE A 35 4.89 -2.48 -10.07
N PRO A 36 4.46 -1.78 -11.14
CA PRO A 36 4.59 -0.34 -11.22
C PRO A 36 3.54 0.33 -10.32
N LEU A 37 3.91 0.74 -9.11
CA LEU A 37 3.02 1.53 -8.25
C LEU A 37 2.95 2.99 -8.71
N ASN A 38 4.05 3.51 -9.27
CA ASN A 38 4.22 4.93 -9.59
C ASN A 38 3.87 5.88 -8.43
N GLY A 39 4.07 5.41 -7.19
CA GLY A 39 3.76 6.13 -5.95
C GLY A 39 2.29 6.09 -5.51
N PHE A 40 1.39 5.36 -6.19
CA PHE A 40 -0.03 5.25 -5.84
C PHE A 40 -0.25 4.37 -4.59
N CYS A 41 0.10 4.89 -3.43
CA CYS A 41 0.03 4.19 -2.15
C CYS A 41 -0.03 5.13 -0.94
N LYS A 42 -0.19 6.45 -1.15
CA LYS A 42 -0.41 7.40 -0.07
C LYS A 42 -1.77 7.12 0.58
N LEU A 43 -1.82 6.95 1.89
CA LEU A 43 -3.04 6.69 2.65
C LEU A 43 -3.42 7.89 3.51
N GLU A 44 -4.66 8.35 3.38
CA GLU A 44 -5.29 9.28 4.31
C GLU A 44 -6.57 8.68 4.87
N GLU A 45 -6.83 8.91 6.15
CA GLU A 45 -7.99 8.36 6.88
C GLU A 45 -8.82 9.50 7.46
N THR A 46 -10.12 9.47 7.23
CA THR A 46 -11.07 10.48 7.73
C THR A 46 -12.22 9.79 8.47
N PRO A 47 -12.44 10.12 9.76
CA PRO A 47 -13.56 9.56 10.51
C PRO A 47 -14.90 10.13 10.02
N VAL A 48 -15.90 9.26 9.89
CA VAL A 48 -17.26 9.57 9.42
C VAL A 48 -18.31 8.84 10.26
N ALA A 49 -19.59 9.11 10.01
CA ALA A 49 -20.68 8.39 10.66
C ALA A 49 -20.68 6.90 10.30
N LYS A 50 -21.09 6.06 11.25
CA LYS A 50 -21.19 4.60 11.06
C LYS A 50 -22.39 4.23 10.19
N ASN A 51 -22.38 3.00 9.67
CA ASN A 51 -23.45 2.39 8.89
C ASN A 51 -23.73 3.08 7.55
N LEU A 52 -22.79 3.84 7.01
CA LEU A 52 -22.83 4.33 5.62
C LEU A 52 -22.44 3.18 4.68
N THR A 53 -23.05 3.13 3.49
CA THR A 53 -22.87 2.00 2.55
C THR A 53 -22.45 2.41 1.16
N ASN A 54 -22.62 3.69 0.79
CA ASN A 54 -22.35 4.20 -0.54
C ASN A 54 -21.51 5.47 -0.49
N ILE A 55 -20.63 5.62 -1.48
CA ILE A 55 -19.79 6.80 -1.69
C ILE A 55 -19.96 7.33 -3.11
N PHE A 56 -19.97 8.65 -3.26
CA PHE A 56 -20.08 9.32 -4.55
C PHE A 56 -19.14 10.52 -4.59
N ALA A 57 -18.29 10.60 -5.62
CA ALA A 57 -17.30 11.67 -5.78
C ALA A 57 -17.78 12.76 -6.75
N ILE A 58 -17.82 14.01 -6.30
CA ILE A 58 -18.23 15.16 -7.10
C ILE A 58 -17.56 16.43 -6.60
N ASP A 59 -17.16 17.32 -7.51
CA ASP A 59 -16.72 18.67 -7.16
C ASP A 59 -17.96 19.55 -6.97
N PHE A 60 -18.49 19.66 -5.74
CA PHE A 60 -19.72 20.41 -5.48
C PHE A 60 -19.47 21.89 -5.19
N ASN A 61 -18.25 22.25 -4.81
CA ASN A 61 -17.83 23.62 -4.49
C ASN A 61 -17.12 24.33 -5.66
N ASN A 62 -16.86 23.61 -6.76
CA ASN A 62 -16.15 24.06 -7.97
C ASN A 62 -14.69 24.50 -7.73
N ASP A 63 -14.00 23.91 -6.75
CA ASP A 63 -12.59 24.20 -6.48
C ASP A 63 -11.62 23.34 -7.35
N GLY A 64 -12.17 22.42 -8.14
CA GLY A 64 -11.44 21.50 -9.00
C GLY A 64 -10.88 20.26 -8.29
N PHE A 65 -11.19 20.08 -7.01
CA PHE A 65 -10.98 18.86 -6.25
C PHE A 65 -12.31 18.11 -6.11
N ARG A 66 -12.26 16.78 -6.04
CA ARG A 66 -13.48 15.98 -5.89
C ARG A 66 -13.80 15.86 -4.41
N ASP A 67 -14.97 16.37 -4.05
CA ASP A 67 -15.59 16.18 -2.75
C ASP A 67 -16.33 14.84 -2.71
N LEU A 68 -16.78 14.43 -1.52
CA LEU A 68 -17.48 13.16 -1.32
C LEU A 68 -18.88 13.38 -0.72
N ILE A 69 -19.84 12.63 -1.24
CA ILE A 69 -21.15 12.43 -0.64
C ILE A 69 -21.26 10.98 -0.18
N LEU A 70 -21.57 10.77 1.09
CA LEU A 70 -21.71 9.46 1.71
C LEU A 70 -23.14 9.27 2.20
N TYR A 71 -23.72 8.11 1.91
CA TYR A 71 -25.11 7.84 2.27
C TYR A 71 -25.36 6.36 2.54
N ASN A 72 -26.51 6.08 3.14
CA ASN A 72 -27.09 4.75 3.22
C ASN A 72 -28.52 4.82 2.65
N PRO A 73 -28.86 4.04 1.61
CA PRO A 73 -30.20 4.02 1.00
C PRO A 73 -31.36 3.70 1.97
N GLN A 74 -31.07 3.11 3.13
CA GLN A 74 -32.05 2.83 4.18
C GLN A 74 -32.25 4.00 5.16
N GLN A 75 -31.42 5.03 5.08
CA GLN A 75 -31.44 6.20 5.94
C GLN A 75 -31.86 7.45 5.16
N LYS A 76 -32.37 8.44 5.90
CA LYS A 76 -32.72 9.77 5.37
C LYS A 76 -31.60 10.80 5.52
N ASN A 77 -30.54 10.45 6.25
CA ASN A 77 -29.38 11.30 6.43
C ASN A 77 -28.28 10.91 5.46
N TYR A 78 -27.52 11.90 5.01
CA TYR A 78 -26.31 11.72 4.23
C TYR A 78 -25.26 12.75 4.69
N TYR A 79 -24.02 12.56 4.28
CA TYR A 79 -22.90 13.38 4.70
C TYR A 79 -22.15 13.91 3.50
N SER A 80 -21.75 15.19 3.55
CA SER A 80 -20.82 15.77 2.57
C SER A 80 -19.45 15.99 3.22
N LEU A 81 -18.38 15.72 2.48
CA LEU A 81 -17.00 15.99 2.85
C LEU A 81 -16.35 16.77 1.71
N ALA A 82 -16.07 18.04 1.93
CA ALA A 82 -15.33 18.84 0.97
C ALA A 82 -13.85 18.43 0.96
N ALA A 83 -13.20 18.42 -0.20
CA ALA A 83 -11.75 18.30 -0.28
C ALA A 83 -11.07 19.59 0.17
N ASN A 84 -9.86 19.50 0.70
CA ASN A 84 -9.00 20.66 0.98
C ASN A 84 -7.64 20.46 0.31
N GLY A 85 -7.61 20.62 -1.02
CA GLY A 85 -6.38 20.53 -1.79
C GLY A 85 -6.09 19.11 -2.31
N ARG A 86 -4.80 18.75 -2.40
CA ARG A 86 -4.37 17.62 -3.23
C ARG A 86 -4.78 16.25 -2.74
N ALA A 87 -4.97 16.03 -1.44
CA ALA A 87 -5.20 14.67 -0.93
C ALA A 87 -6.05 14.58 0.34
N SER A 88 -6.46 15.68 0.96
CA SER A 88 -7.14 15.66 2.25
C SER A 88 -8.63 16.00 2.14
N LEU A 89 -9.39 15.52 3.12
CA LEU A 89 -10.83 15.74 3.27
C LEU A 89 -11.13 16.55 4.53
N GLN A 90 -12.11 17.44 4.44
CA GLN A 90 -12.65 18.18 5.57
C GLN A 90 -13.54 17.30 6.44
N LYS A 91 -13.90 17.82 7.63
CA LYS A 91 -14.83 17.14 8.53
C LYS A 91 -16.20 16.94 7.85
N PRO A 92 -16.85 15.79 8.08
CA PRO A 92 -18.16 15.51 7.49
C PRO A 92 -19.25 16.45 8.01
N VAL A 93 -20.08 16.93 7.10
CA VAL A 93 -21.27 17.73 7.38
C VAL A 93 -22.50 16.86 7.16
N SER A 94 -23.36 16.73 8.17
CA SER A 94 -24.59 15.95 8.08
C SER A 94 -25.71 16.74 7.41
N HIS A 95 -26.48 16.07 6.57
CA HIS A 95 -27.67 16.60 5.92
C HIS A 95 -28.84 15.64 6.06
N PHE A 96 -30.06 16.19 6.05
CA PHE A 96 -31.29 15.42 6.01
C PHE A 96 -31.94 15.55 4.62
N SER A 97 -32.47 14.45 4.10
CA SER A 97 -33.29 14.41 2.90
C SER A 97 -34.61 13.70 3.20
N PHE A 98 -35.74 14.31 2.80
CA PHE A 98 -37.06 13.70 2.98
C PHE A 98 -37.21 12.38 2.19
N ASN A 99 -36.48 12.27 1.09
CA ASN A 99 -36.40 11.08 0.24
C ASN A 99 -35.05 10.39 0.45
N SER A 100 -35.04 9.07 0.59
CA SER A 100 -33.79 8.31 0.64
C SER A 100 -33.05 8.38 -0.71
N ILE A 101 -31.73 8.33 -0.64
CA ILE A 101 -30.83 8.36 -1.79
C ILE A 101 -30.42 6.92 -2.08
N SER A 102 -30.88 6.34 -3.19
CA SER A 102 -30.47 4.96 -3.54
C SER A 102 -29.21 4.92 -4.40
N THR A 103 -29.14 5.79 -5.40
CA THR A 103 -27.96 5.98 -6.25
C THR A 103 -27.85 7.45 -6.67
N LEU A 104 -26.62 7.91 -6.92
CA LEU A 104 -26.30 9.24 -7.42
C LEU A 104 -25.39 9.10 -8.64
N HIS A 105 -25.78 9.72 -9.74
CA HIS A 105 -24.96 9.79 -10.95
C HIS A 105 -24.85 11.23 -11.42
N GLN A 106 -23.62 11.69 -11.70
CA GLN A 106 -23.38 13.05 -12.19
C GLN A 106 -23.88 13.18 -13.64
N LEU A 107 -24.64 14.23 -13.95
CA LEU A 107 -24.92 14.60 -15.33
C LEU A 107 -23.67 15.21 -15.96
N THR A 108 -23.31 14.72 -17.14
CA THR A 108 -22.03 15.06 -17.77
C THR A 108 -21.94 16.57 -18.04
N SER A 109 -20.96 17.22 -17.42
CA SER A 109 -20.34 18.42 -17.97
C SER A 109 -18.92 18.55 -17.46
N SER A 110 -18.06 19.05 -18.35
CA SER A 110 -16.80 19.73 -18.05
C SER A 110 -16.77 20.37 -16.67
N PHE A 111 -15.61 20.29 -16.03
CA PHE A 111 -15.15 20.80 -14.71
C PHE A 111 -15.57 22.22 -14.28
N VAL A 112 -16.49 22.87 -14.99
CA VAL A 112 -16.74 24.30 -14.88
C VAL A 112 -18.15 24.62 -14.35
N ASN A 113 -19.23 23.84 -14.51
CA ASN A 113 -20.55 24.38 -14.08
C ASN A 113 -21.84 23.51 -13.96
N LYS A 114 -21.85 22.20 -13.66
CA LYS A 114 -23.16 21.49 -13.50
C LYS A 114 -23.32 20.66 -12.23
N LYS A 115 -24.17 21.23 -11.36
CA LYS A 115 -24.74 20.69 -10.13
C LYS A 115 -26.04 19.98 -10.45
N VAL A 116 -25.99 18.95 -11.26
CA VAL A 116 -27.17 18.16 -11.51
C VAL A 116 -26.79 16.69 -11.47
N CYS A 117 -27.39 15.95 -10.56
CA CYS A 117 -27.28 14.50 -10.52
C CYS A 117 -28.65 13.89 -10.77
N ALA A 118 -28.68 12.67 -11.29
CA ALA A 118 -29.89 11.87 -11.19
C ALA A 118 -29.86 11.04 -9.92
N LEU A 119 -31.03 10.91 -9.32
CA LEU A 119 -31.26 10.20 -8.08
C LEU A 119 -32.44 9.26 -8.30
N ILE A 120 -32.25 7.98 -7.99
CA ILE A 120 -33.37 7.08 -7.73
C ILE A 120 -33.65 7.12 -6.23
N ASN A 121 -34.91 7.17 -5.84
CA ASN A 121 -35.31 7.00 -4.45
C ASN A 121 -36.12 5.72 -4.24
N ASN A 122 -36.24 5.27 -2.98
CA ASN A 122 -37.03 4.09 -2.64
C ASN A 122 -38.54 4.28 -2.88
N SER A 123 -39.00 5.50 -3.20
CA SER A 123 -40.38 5.81 -3.55
C SER A 123 -40.70 5.67 -5.04
N LYS A 124 -39.86 4.94 -5.81
CA LYS A 124 -40.07 4.69 -7.24
C LYS A 124 -40.02 5.97 -8.06
N GLU A 125 -39.10 6.88 -7.78
CA GLU A 125 -38.94 8.12 -8.56
C GLU A 125 -37.52 8.23 -9.10
N VAL A 126 -37.42 8.66 -10.36
CA VAL A 126 -36.18 9.22 -10.91
C VAL A 126 -36.27 10.73 -10.75
N SER A 127 -35.30 11.31 -10.06
CA SER A 127 -35.26 12.71 -9.74
C SER A 127 -33.99 13.34 -10.26
N LEU A 128 -34.10 14.56 -10.74
CA LEU A 128 -32.98 15.41 -11.06
C LEU A 128 -32.73 16.31 -9.84
N VAL A 129 -31.51 16.30 -9.32
CA VAL A 129 -31.15 16.97 -8.07
C VAL A 129 -30.00 17.92 -8.24
N ASN A 130 -30.01 19.05 -7.53
CA ASN A 130 -28.94 20.02 -7.47
C ASN A 130 -28.17 19.90 -6.16
N ILE A 131 -26.85 20.05 -6.22
CA ILE A 131 -25.96 19.97 -5.06
C ILE A 131 -25.38 21.35 -4.81
N SER A 132 -25.61 21.92 -3.63
CA SER A 132 -25.06 23.23 -3.22
C SER A 132 -23.55 23.16 -3.01
N ALA A 133 -22.90 24.32 -2.85
CA ALA A 133 -21.47 24.39 -2.55
C ALA A 133 -21.11 23.79 -1.17
N GLN A 134 -22.11 23.56 -0.32
CA GLN A 134 -21.97 22.90 0.98
C GLN A 134 -22.29 21.40 0.91
N GLY A 135 -22.59 20.88 -0.29
CA GLY A 135 -22.95 19.49 -0.52
C GLY A 135 -24.42 19.15 -0.19
N SER A 136 -25.27 20.14 0.07
CA SER A 136 -26.70 19.89 0.30
C SER A 136 -27.47 19.66 -1.00
N ILE A 137 -28.29 18.62 -1.02
CA ILE A 137 -29.06 18.13 -2.16
C ILE A 137 -30.47 18.75 -2.15
N SER A 138 -30.83 19.44 -3.23
CA SER A 138 -32.18 19.95 -3.49
C SER A 138 -32.78 19.29 -4.73
N PHE A 139 -34.07 18.96 -4.68
CA PHE A 139 -34.77 18.31 -5.79
C PHE A 139 -35.25 19.36 -6.80
N LEU A 140 -34.97 19.15 -8.08
CA LEU A 140 -35.39 20.04 -9.17
C LEU A 140 -36.69 19.55 -9.81
N ASN A 141 -36.70 18.31 -10.30
CA ASN A 141 -37.91 17.67 -10.82
C ASN A 141 -37.88 16.15 -10.59
N LYS A 142 -39.07 15.53 -10.59
CA LYS A 142 -39.25 14.12 -10.27
C LYS A 142 -40.19 13.48 -11.28
N ILE A 143 -39.89 12.26 -11.68
CA ILE A 143 -40.75 11.42 -12.51
C ILE A 143 -41.00 10.12 -11.76
N LYS A 144 -42.26 9.77 -11.59
CA LYS A 144 -42.67 8.52 -10.94
C LYS A 144 -42.56 7.37 -11.92
N LEU A 145 -41.98 6.28 -11.45
CA LEU A 145 -41.88 4.99 -12.11
C LEU A 145 -43.05 4.08 -11.68
N ASP A 146 -43.34 3.12 -12.52
CA ASP A 146 -44.18 1.95 -12.23
C ASP A 146 -43.56 1.05 -11.14
N GLY A 147 -42.24 0.93 -11.12
CA GLY A 147 -41.49 0.09 -10.19
C GLY A 147 -40.30 0.75 -9.50
N SER A 148 -39.63 -0.04 -8.67
CA SER A 148 -38.39 0.37 -8.01
C SER A 148 -37.22 0.11 -8.95
N ALA A 149 -36.69 1.16 -9.57
CA ALA A 149 -35.45 1.06 -10.33
C ALA A 149 -34.28 0.70 -9.40
N SER A 150 -33.41 -0.19 -9.86
CA SER A 150 -32.17 -0.62 -9.18
C SER A 150 -30.91 -0.15 -9.88
N SER A 151 -31.04 0.33 -11.13
CA SER A 151 -29.93 0.81 -11.95
C SER A 151 -30.34 2.09 -12.68
N ILE A 152 -29.38 3.00 -12.80
CA ILE A 152 -29.44 4.21 -13.60
C ILE A 152 -28.12 4.37 -14.32
N ASP A 153 -28.18 4.81 -15.57
CA ASP A 153 -26.98 5.24 -16.29
C ASP A 153 -27.28 6.53 -17.05
N ILE A 154 -26.26 7.36 -17.20
CA ILE A 154 -26.37 8.69 -17.78
C ILE A 154 -25.22 8.90 -18.75
N LYS A 155 -25.55 9.25 -19.99
CA LYS A 155 -24.56 9.58 -21.01
C LYS A 155 -25.00 10.79 -21.81
N LYS A 156 -24.04 11.43 -22.48
CA LYS A 156 -24.33 12.54 -23.38
C LYS A 156 -24.59 12.00 -24.77
N ASP A 157 -25.57 12.55 -25.44
CA ASP A 157 -25.75 12.31 -26.86
C ASP A 157 -24.73 13.12 -27.68
N PRO A 158 -24.56 12.83 -28.99
CA PRO A 158 -23.72 13.62 -29.89
C PRO A 158 -24.06 15.11 -29.97
N PHE A 159 -25.27 15.50 -29.57
CA PHE A 159 -25.75 16.89 -29.57
C PHE A 159 -25.45 17.62 -28.25
N GLY A 160 -24.94 16.92 -27.24
CA GLY A 160 -24.56 17.45 -25.94
C GLY A 160 -25.68 17.46 -24.89
N ASP A 161 -26.86 16.94 -25.20
CA ASP A 161 -27.93 16.72 -24.23
C ASP A 161 -27.64 15.46 -23.41
N SER A 162 -28.10 15.44 -22.15
CA SER A 162 -27.91 14.26 -21.30
C SER A 162 -29.09 13.32 -21.44
N GLU A 163 -28.80 12.07 -21.76
CA GLU A 163 -29.74 10.97 -21.83
C GLU A 163 -29.56 10.08 -20.60
N LEU A 164 -30.67 9.53 -20.13
CA LEU A 164 -30.70 8.74 -18.90
C LEU A 164 -31.57 7.52 -19.10
N ILE A 165 -31.09 6.37 -18.63
CA ILE A 165 -31.88 5.15 -18.58
C ILE A 165 -32.06 4.70 -17.13
N ALA A 166 -33.24 4.15 -16.83
CA ALA A 166 -33.50 3.51 -15.55
C ALA A 166 -34.12 2.12 -15.76
N SER A 167 -33.62 1.15 -15.00
CA SER A 167 -34.12 -0.24 -15.00
C SER A 167 -34.15 -0.80 -13.59
N GLY A 168 -34.97 -1.82 -13.34
CA GLY A 168 -34.97 -2.52 -12.05
C GLY A 168 -36.15 -3.43 -11.81
N VAL A 169 -36.14 -4.08 -10.64
CA VAL A 169 -37.18 -5.04 -10.26
C VAL A 169 -38.52 -4.33 -10.11
N GLY A 170 -39.41 -4.58 -11.08
CA GLY A 170 -40.77 -4.04 -11.14
C GLY A 170 -40.93 -2.82 -12.04
N VAL A 171 -39.86 -2.33 -12.67
CA VAL A 171 -39.96 -1.36 -13.77
C VAL A 171 -40.30 -2.14 -15.05
N ASP A 172 -41.34 -1.75 -15.79
CA ASP A 172 -41.65 -2.36 -17.08
C ASP A 172 -40.59 -1.93 -18.09
N GLY A 173 -39.65 -2.82 -18.40
CA GLY A 173 -38.62 -2.61 -19.40
C GLY A 173 -37.48 -1.68 -18.95
N ILE A 174 -37.02 -0.85 -19.89
CA ILE A 174 -36.03 0.21 -19.66
C ILE A 174 -36.69 1.55 -19.94
N LYS A 175 -36.73 2.43 -18.94
CA LYS A 175 -37.27 3.79 -19.10
C LYS A 175 -36.16 4.71 -19.60
N VAL A 176 -36.42 5.41 -20.69
CA VAL A 176 -35.49 6.38 -21.30
C VAL A 176 -35.99 7.79 -20.99
N PHE A 177 -35.06 8.63 -20.56
CA PHE A 177 -35.31 10.01 -20.20
C PHE A 177 -34.29 10.94 -20.84
N ARG A 178 -34.69 12.19 -21.02
CA ARG A 178 -33.81 13.26 -21.48
C ARG A 178 -33.83 14.43 -20.52
N GLU A 179 -32.64 14.96 -20.28
CA GLU A 179 -32.47 16.23 -19.58
C GLU A 179 -32.45 17.36 -20.60
N LYS A 180 -33.39 18.31 -20.48
CA LYS A 180 -33.38 19.55 -21.24
C LYS A 180 -33.70 20.71 -20.30
N ASN A 181 -32.86 21.76 -20.33
CA ASN A 181 -33.04 22.96 -19.51
C ASN A 181 -33.22 22.68 -18.00
N ARG A 182 -32.45 21.72 -17.45
CA ARG A 182 -32.51 21.25 -16.05
C ARG A 182 -33.85 20.63 -15.66
N LYS A 183 -34.56 20.07 -16.64
CA LYS A 183 -35.76 19.27 -16.42
C LYS A 183 -35.58 17.92 -17.10
N LEU A 184 -35.86 16.87 -16.33
CA LEU A 184 -35.97 15.52 -16.86
C LEU A 184 -37.34 15.33 -17.54
N PHE A 185 -37.33 14.78 -18.74
CA PHE A 185 -38.52 14.37 -19.51
C PHE A 185 -38.45 12.88 -19.75
N PHE A 186 -39.59 12.20 -19.63
CA PHE A 186 -39.73 10.83 -20.09
C PHE A 186 -39.85 10.85 -21.63
N GLU A 187 -38.98 10.12 -22.32
CA GLU A 187 -39.00 10.05 -23.78
C GLU A 187 -39.60 8.74 -24.27
N ASP A 188 -39.12 7.59 -23.75
CA ASP A 188 -39.51 6.29 -24.28
C ASP A 188 -39.43 5.16 -23.24
N ASN A 189 -40.01 4.01 -23.56
CA ASN A 189 -39.95 2.79 -22.78
C ASN A 189 -39.70 1.56 -23.67
N ILE A 190 -38.54 0.94 -23.48
CA ILE A 190 -38.17 -0.32 -24.14
C ILE A 190 -38.84 -1.48 -23.39
N LYS A 191 -40.01 -1.90 -23.88
CA LYS A 191 -40.89 -2.89 -23.22
C LYS A 191 -40.51 -4.34 -23.51
N GLY A 192 -41.10 -5.25 -22.72
CA GLY A 192 -41.22 -6.67 -23.08
C GLY A 192 -40.34 -7.64 -22.30
N LYS A 193 -39.41 -7.15 -21.48
CA LYS A 193 -38.51 -7.96 -20.63
C LYS A 193 -38.26 -7.29 -19.27
N LEU A 194 -37.74 -8.05 -18.30
CA LEU A 194 -37.43 -7.58 -16.96
C LEU A 194 -35.92 -7.37 -16.79
N PHE A 195 -35.48 -6.11 -16.89
CA PHE A 195 -34.08 -5.75 -16.76
C PHE A 195 -33.74 -5.28 -15.34
N THR A 196 -32.76 -5.90 -14.69
CA THR A 196 -32.28 -5.45 -13.37
C THR A 196 -31.11 -4.47 -13.43
N ASN A 197 -30.40 -4.46 -14.55
CA ASN A 197 -29.31 -3.53 -14.82
C ASN A 197 -29.26 -3.22 -16.32
N ALA A 198 -29.06 -1.96 -16.66
CA ALA A 198 -28.90 -1.48 -18.03
C ALA A 198 -27.90 -0.32 -18.03
N ILE A 199 -27.01 -0.29 -19.02
CA ILE A 199 -26.00 0.75 -19.19
C ILE A 199 -25.94 1.18 -20.65
N TYR A 200 -25.53 2.42 -20.88
CA TYR A 200 -25.22 2.90 -22.20
C TYR A 200 -23.84 2.40 -22.65
N ILE A 201 -23.75 2.02 -23.92
CA ILE A 201 -22.54 1.56 -24.60
C ILE A 201 -22.54 2.12 -26.02
N ASP A 202 -21.41 2.13 -26.71
CA ASP A 202 -21.35 2.44 -28.15
C ASP A 202 -20.93 1.15 -28.86
N LEU A 203 -21.91 0.41 -29.40
CA LEU A 203 -21.71 -0.93 -29.96
C LEU A 203 -21.23 -0.87 -31.41
N ASN A 204 -21.55 0.19 -32.15
CA ASN A 204 -21.19 0.35 -33.56
C ASN A 204 -20.18 1.49 -33.83
N TYR A 205 -19.67 2.13 -32.77
CA TYR A 205 -18.70 3.23 -32.82
C TYR A 205 -19.19 4.46 -33.60
N ASP A 206 -20.50 4.69 -33.61
CA ASP A 206 -21.11 5.83 -34.29
C ASP A 206 -21.35 7.05 -33.38
N SER A 207 -20.89 6.96 -32.13
CA SER A 207 -21.02 7.96 -31.07
C SER A 207 -22.43 8.15 -30.50
N TYR A 208 -23.44 7.45 -31.02
CA TYR A 208 -24.75 7.40 -30.38
C TYR A 208 -24.74 6.38 -29.23
N ASN A 209 -25.58 6.62 -28.23
CA ASN A 209 -25.65 5.73 -27.08
C ASN A 209 -26.57 4.57 -27.41
N ASP A 210 -25.98 3.39 -27.57
CA ASP A 210 -26.65 2.09 -27.57
C ASP A 210 -26.86 1.60 -26.13
N ILE A 211 -27.63 0.53 -25.95
CA ILE A 211 -27.91 -0.01 -24.61
C ILE A 211 -27.53 -1.49 -24.56
N VAL A 212 -26.92 -1.88 -23.44
CA VAL A 212 -26.86 -3.29 -23.04
C VAL A 212 -27.58 -3.45 -21.70
N ALA A 213 -28.43 -4.47 -21.61
CA ALA A 213 -29.26 -4.71 -20.43
C ALA A 213 -29.28 -6.19 -20.06
N TYR A 214 -29.31 -6.49 -18.76
CA TYR A 214 -29.37 -7.86 -18.26
C TYR A 214 -30.81 -8.27 -17.98
N ASP A 215 -31.34 -9.18 -18.80
CA ASP A 215 -32.65 -9.80 -18.61
C ASP A 215 -32.54 -10.96 -17.63
N VAL A 216 -33.20 -10.81 -16.49
CA VAL A 216 -33.16 -11.82 -15.42
C VAL A 216 -33.89 -13.10 -15.81
N TYR A 217 -34.94 -13.01 -16.64
CA TYR A 217 -35.75 -14.18 -16.97
C TYR A 217 -35.02 -15.12 -17.92
N SER A 218 -34.44 -14.58 -19.00
CA SER A 218 -33.63 -15.36 -19.94
C SER A 218 -32.18 -15.55 -19.50
N ASN A 219 -31.75 -14.89 -18.42
CA ASN A 219 -30.37 -14.87 -17.94
C ASN A 219 -29.39 -14.50 -19.08
N SER A 220 -29.70 -13.41 -19.78
CA SER A 220 -28.96 -12.97 -20.96
C SER A 220 -28.67 -11.47 -20.92
N LEU A 221 -27.57 -11.07 -21.55
CA LEU A 221 -27.32 -9.69 -21.93
C LEU A 221 -27.99 -9.41 -23.27
N VAL A 222 -28.93 -8.48 -23.28
CA VAL A 222 -29.67 -8.04 -24.46
C VAL A 222 -29.09 -6.72 -24.94
N PHE A 223 -28.81 -6.62 -26.23
CA PHE A 223 -28.18 -5.48 -26.86
C PHE A 223 -29.19 -4.75 -27.74
N PHE A 224 -29.30 -3.44 -27.53
CA PHE A 224 -30.19 -2.56 -28.27
C PHE A 224 -29.37 -1.54 -29.05
N PHE A 225 -29.58 -1.46 -30.35
CA PHE A 225 -28.97 -0.42 -31.18
C PHE A 225 -29.85 0.81 -31.22
N ASN A 226 -29.22 1.98 -31.09
CA ASN A 226 -29.83 3.26 -31.32
C ASN A 226 -29.75 3.61 -32.81
N ASN A 227 -30.91 3.68 -33.47
CA ASN A 227 -31.00 4.00 -34.89
C ASN A 227 -30.72 5.49 -35.23
N ARG A 228 -30.07 6.24 -34.32
CA ARG A 228 -29.81 7.70 -34.34
C ARG A 228 -31.04 8.59 -34.16
N PHE A 229 -32.22 8.01 -34.17
CA PHE A 229 -33.47 8.69 -33.81
C PHE A 229 -33.92 8.39 -32.38
N ARG A 230 -33.07 7.69 -31.60
CA ARG A 230 -33.35 7.22 -30.24
C ARG A 230 -34.44 6.14 -30.18
N ASP A 231 -34.72 5.47 -31.30
CA ASP A 231 -35.43 4.21 -31.24
C ASP A 231 -34.42 3.09 -31.01
N TYR A 232 -34.72 2.24 -30.03
CA TYR A 232 -33.83 1.18 -29.56
C TYR A 232 -34.35 -0.18 -30.02
N ASP A 233 -33.77 -0.69 -31.10
CA ASP A 233 -34.12 -2.00 -31.64
C ASP A 233 -33.30 -3.11 -30.96
N GLU A 234 -33.95 -4.18 -30.52
CA GLU A 234 -33.25 -5.37 -30.01
C GLU A 234 -32.52 -6.05 -31.17
N GLU A 235 -31.18 -6.04 -31.10
CA GLU A 235 -30.35 -6.62 -32.15
C GLU A 235 -30.04 -8.10 -31.86
N ARG A 236 -29.53 -8.37 -30.66
CA ARG A 236 -29.04 -9.70 -30.26
C ARG A 236 -29.04 -9.87 -28.75
N SER A 237 -28.88 -11.11 -28.31
CA SER A 237 -28.64 -11.44 -26.91
C SER A 237 -27.51 -12.46 -26.75
N ILE A 238 -26.84 -12.41 -25.60
CA ILE A 238 -25.80 -13.35 -25.18
C ILE A 238 -26.23 -13.99 -23.87
N GLY A 239 -26.46 -15.31 -23.89
CA GLY A 239 -26.79 -16.07 -22.69
C GLY A 239 -25.61 -16.11 -21.70
N ILE A 240 -25.89 -15.86 -20.43
CA ILE A 240 -24.91 -15.93 -19.34
C ILE A 240 -25.20 -17.19 -18.52
N LEU A 241 -24.18 -17.97 -18.20
CA LEU A 241 -24.36 -19.26 -17.50
C LEU A 241 -24.71 -19.13 -16.01
N SER A 242 -24.68 -17.92 -15.45
CA SER A 242 -24.79 -17.68 -14.02
C SER A 242 -25.46 -16.36 -13.71
N ASN A 243 -26.19 -16.30 -12.60
CA ASN A 243 -26.87 -15.09 -12.14
C ASN A 243 -25.90 -13.91 -12.01
N VAL A 244 -26.14 -12.88 -12.81
CA VAL A 244 -25.39 -11.63 -12.78
C VAL A 244 -25.85 -10.78 -11.60
N LYS A 245 -24.91 -10.39 -10.74
CA LYS A 245 -25.16 -9.45 -9.65
C LYS A 245 -25.16 -8.01 -10.16
N ASN A 246 -24.16 -7.67 -10.97
CA ASN A 246 -24.03 -6.42 -11.70
C ASN A 246 -23.02 -6.59 -12.84
N PHE A 247 -22.96 -5.61 -13.73
CA PHE A 247 -21.94 -5.54 -14.77
C PHE A 247 -21.59 -4.08 -15.08
N GLN A 248 -20.40 -3.85 -15.64
CA GLN A 248 -19.88 -2.54 -16.05
C GLN A 248 -19.31 -2.63 -17.47
N ALA A 249 -19.35 -1.52 -18.21
CA ALA A 249 -18.66 -1.35 -19.48
C ALA A 249 -17.36 -0.56 -19.26
N ALA A 250 -16.24 -1.10 -19.69
CA ALA A 250 -14.93 -0.44 -19.63
C ALA A 250 -13.94 -1.13 -20.58
N ASP A 251 -12.91 -0.42 -21.01
CA ASP A 251 -11.75 -1.01 -21.71
C ASP A 251 -10.88 -1.76 -20.70
N TYR A 252 -11.22 -3.01 -20.36
CA TYR A 252 -10.58 -3.76 -19.29
C TYR A 252 -9.14 -4.11 -19.67
N ASN A 253 -8.89 -4.51 -20.91
CA ASN A 253 -7.58 -4.98 -21.34
C ASN A 253 -6.69 -3.88 -21.99
N SER A 254 -7.17 -2.64 -22.07
CA SER A 254 -6.50 -1.47 -22.67
C SER A 254 -6.26 -1.58 -24.18
N ASP A 255 -7.12 -2.31 -24.91
CA ASP A 255 -7.07 -2.44 -26.36
C ASP A 255 -7.91 -1.39 -27.12
N ARG A 256 -8.59 -0.50 -26.38
CA ARG A 256 -9.48 0.58 -26.85
C ARG A 256 -10.85 0.14 -27.33
N PHE A 257 -11.20 -1.14 -27.21
CA PHE A 257 -12.57 -1.60 -27.35
C PHE A 257 -13.27 -1.61 -25.99
N THR A 258 -14.60 -1.52 -25.99
CA THR A 258 -15.37 -1.55 -24.75
C THR A 258 -15.64 -3.00 -24.39
N ASP A 259 -15.16 -3.45 -23.25
CA ASP A 259 -15.43 -4.77 -22.69
C ASP A 259 -16.61 -4.72 -21.73
N LEU A 260 -17.25 -5.87 -21.50
CA LEU A 260 -18.29 -6.04 -20.47
C LEU A 260 -17.76 -6.91 -19.33
N ILE A 261 -17.71 -6.33 -18.14
CA ILE A 261 -17.19 -6.98 -16.94
C ILE A 261 -18.35 -7.35 -16.04
N ILE A 262 -18.59 -8.64 -15.91
CA ILE A 262 -19.75 -9.25 -15.28
C ILE A 262 -19.34 -9.82 -13.92
N ASN A 263 -19.97 -9.37 -12.85
CA ASN A 263 -19.84 -9.99 -11.54
C ASN A 263 -20.94 -11.03 -11.32
N SER A 264 -20.52 -12.30 -11.32
CA SER A 264 -21.39 -13.44 -11.07
C SER A 264 -20.86 -14.23 -9.88
N ASN A 265 -21.64 -14.32 -8.80
CA ASN A 265 -21.27 -15.05 -7.58
C ASN A 265 -19.88 -14.70 -6.99
N GLY A 266 -19.42 -13.46 -7.19
CA GLY A 266 -18.13 -12.98 -6.71
C GLY A 266 -16.95 -13.31 -7.61
N LYS A 267 -17.19 -13.87 -8.81
CA LYS A 267 -16.19 -14.00 -9.90
C LYS A 267 -16.45 -12.93 -10.95
N LEU A 268 -15.37 -12.37 -11.50
CA LEU A 268 -15.46 -11.45 -12.63
C LEU A 268 -15.20 -12.20 -13.93
N THR A 269 -16.24 -12.23 -14.77
CA THR A 269 -16.16 -12.70 -16.16
C THR A 269 -16.07 -11.48 -17.05
N VAL A 270 -15.15 -11.48 -18.01
CA VAL A 270 -14.98 -10.39 -18.96
C VAL A 270 -15.38 -10.90 -20.34
N LEU A 271 -16.38 -10.27 -20.93
CA LEU A 271 -16.66 -10.43 -22.36
C LEU A 271 -15.88 -9.35 -23.10
N LEU A 272 -14.91 -9.78 -23.89
CA LEU A 272 -14.01 -8.88 -24.60
C LEU A 272 -14.71 -8.25 -25.79
N GLY A 273 -14.67 -6.92 -25.86
CA GLY A 273 -15.08 -6.16 -27.03
C GLY A 273 -14.15 -6.42 -28.21
N ASP A 274 -14.64 -6.09 -29.39
CA ASP A 274 -13.85 -6.08 -30.61
C ASP A 274 -14.39 -5.02 -31.56
N SER A 275 -13.79 -4.88 -32.74
CA SER A 275 -14.17 -3.88 -33.74
C SER A 275 -15.63 -3.98 -34.23
N VAL A 276 -16.33 -5.08 -33.92
CA VAL A 276 -17.73 -5.31 -34.28
C VAL A 276 -18.61 -5.60 -33.04
N SER A 277 -18.08 -5.33 -31.84
CA SER A 277 -18.71 -5.60 -30.55
C SER A 277 -19.28 -7.02 -30.40
N SER A 278 -18.58 -8.05 -30.91
CA SER A 278 -19.14 -9.41 -30.95
C SER A 278 -19.29 -10.06 -29.56
N PHE A 279 -18.42 -9.70 -28.61
CA PHE A 279 -18.33 -10.29 -27.27
C PHE A 279 -18.18 -11.82 -27.27
N GLN A 280 -17.66 -12.41 -28.35
CA GLN A 280 -17.49 -13.87 -28.49
C GLN A 280 -16.34 -14.43 -27.66
N ARG A 281 -15.34 -13.61 -27.36
CA ARG A 281 -14.19 -14.00 -26.54
C ARG A 281 -14.48 -13.68 -25.09
N GLN A 282 -14.38 -14.71 -24.26
CA GLN A 282 -14.46 -14.57 -22.82
C GLN A 282 -13.06 -14.67 -22.24
N ASP A 283 -12.69 -13.68 -21.43
CA ASP A 283 -11.63 -13.83 -20.44
C ASP A 283 -12.27 -14.03 -19.06
N VAL A 284 -11.59 -14.80 -18.21
CA VAL A 284 -12.01 -14.94 -16.82
C VAL A 284 -10.92 -14.29 -16.00
N PHE A 285 -11.27 -13.25 -15.27
CA PHE A 285 -10.37 -12.67 -14.28
C PHE A 285 -10.28 -13.66 -13.11
N LYS A 286 -9.37 -14.62 -13.26
CA LYS A 286 -9.19 -15.76 -12.35
C LYS A 286 -8.58 -15.28 -11.04
N ILE A 287 -9.45 -14.81 -10.15
CA ILE A 287 -9.12 -14.58 -8.75
C ILE A 287 -9.95 -15.54 -7.91
N ASP A 288 -9.28 -16.35 -7.09
CA ASP A 288 -9.89 -17.26 -6.12
C ASP A 288 -10.41 -16.52 -4.88
N GLU A 289 -11.11 -15.40 -5.08
CA GLU A 289 -11.61 -14.52 -4.02
C GLU A 289 -13.02 -14.04 -4.33
N LYS A 290 -13.83 -13.85 -3.27
CA LYS A 290 -15.21 -13.38 -3.41
C LYS A 290 -15.24 -11.86 -3.49
N ILE A 291 -15.45 -11.34 -4.70
CA ILE A 291 -15.47 -9.90 -5.00
C ILE A 291 -16.84 -9.31 -4.68
N SER A 292 -16.93 -8.36 -3.75
CA SER A 292 -18.19 -7.67 -3.42
C SER A 292 -18.45 -6.44 -4.28
N VAL A 293 -17.40 -5.65 -4.52
CA VAL A 293 -17.37 -4.40 -5.31
C VAL A 293 -16.07 -4.37 -6.11
N PHE A 294 -16.12 -3.86 -7.33
CA PHE A 294 -14.95 -3.65 -8.18
C PHE A 294 -15.09 -2.36 -9.00
N LYS A 295 -13.96 -1.79 -9.39
CA LYS A 295 -13.85 -0.61 -10.24
C LYS A 295 -12.65 -0.74 -11.17
N ILE A 296 -12.81 -0.27 -12.40
CA ILE A 296 -11.77 -0.26 -13.44
C ILE A 296 -11.30 1.17 -13.65
N TYR A 297 -10.00 1.39 -13.52
CA TYR A 297 -9.41 2.72 -13.61
C TYR A 297 -7.89 2.61 -13.71
N ASP A 298 -7.24 3.46 -14.49
CA ASP A 298 -5.78 3.64 -14.45
C ASP A 298 -5.40 4.35 -13.15
N PHE A 299 -5.04 3.62 -12.08
CA PHE A 299 -4.72 4.19 -10.77
C PHE A 299 -3.28 4.69 -10.70
N ASN A 300 -2.33 3.94 -11.26
CA ASN A 300 -0.91 4.28 -11.20
C ASN A 300 -0.48 5.30 -12.27
N GLY A 301 -1.36 5.66 -13.21
CA GLY A 301 -1.11 6.64 -14.26
C GLY A 301 -0.16 6.16 -15.35
N ASP A 302 -0.03 4.85 -15.56
CA ASP A 302 0.83 4.29 -16.62
C ASP A 302 0.14 4.17 -17.99
N GLY A 303 -1.16 4.46 -18.04
CA GLY A 303 -1.97 4.43 -19.26
C GLY A 303 -2.64 3.09 -19.53
N PHE A 304 -2.50 2.10 -18.64
CA PHE A 304 -3.25 0.86 -18.66
C PHE A 304 -4.32 0.88 -17.57
N ASN A 305 -5.48 0.29 -17.86
CA ASN A 305 -6.54 0.17 -16.86
C ASN A 305 -6.17 -0.89 -15.82
N ASP A 306 -6.41 -0.56 -14.55
CA ASP A 306 -6.23 -1.45 -13.42
C ASP A 306 -7.60 -1.90 -12.87
N VAL A 307 -7.59 -2.92 -12.02
CA VAL A 307 -8.81 -3.41 -11.34
C VAL A 307 -8.65 -3.30 -9.82
N ALA A 308 -9.42 -2.41 -9.19
CA ALA A 308 -9.57 -2.35 -7.75
C ALA A 308 -10.80 -3.13 -7.30
N PHE A 309 -10.69 -3.93 -6.24
CA PHE A 309 -11.81 -4.71 -5.73
C PHE A 309 -11.74 -4.97 -4.22
N ILE A 310 -12.92 -5.09 -3.59
CA ILE A 310 -13.04 -5.49 -2.19
C ILE A 310 -13.25 -7.00 -2.11
N ASN A 311 -12.36 -7.68 -1.39
CA ASN A 311 -12.57 -9.03 -0.88
C ASN A 311 -13.27 -8.95 0.48
N LYS A 312 -14.58 -9.18 0.48
CA LYS A 312 -15.41 -9.09 1.69
C LYS A 312 -15.07 -10.15 2.74
N ASN A 313 -14.61 -11.33 2.33
CA ASN A 313 -14.27 -12.40 3.28
C ASN A 313 -12.99 -12.09 4.06
N LYS A 314 -12.04 -11.39 3.43
CA LYS A 314 -10.76 -11.01 4.04
C LYS A 314 -10.73 -9.58 4.57
N ASN A 315 -11.76 -8.77 4.30
CA ASN A 315 -11.81 -7.34 4.61
C ASN A 315 -10.58 -6.59 4.03
N GLU A 316 -10.29 -6.88 2.76
CA GLU A 316 -9.13 -6.37 2.04
C GLU A 316 -9.58 -5.66 0.76
N LEU A 317 -9.07 -4.45 0.53
CA LEU A 317 -9.02 -3.83 -0.77
C LEU A 317 -7.76 -4.28 -1.48
N LYS A 318 -7.94 -4.79 -2.70
CA LYS A 318 -6.85 -5.20 -3.58
C LYS A 318 -6.89 -4.44 -4.88
N ILE A 319 -5.71 -4.27 -5.49
CA ILE A 319 -5.57 -3.73 -6.83
C ILE A 319 -4.72 -4.69 -7.66
N SER A 320 -5.22 -5.05 -8.84
CA SER A 320 -4.47 -5.69 -9.91
C SER A 320 -4.09 -4.63 -10.92
N PHE A 321 -2.80 -4.33 -11.04
CA PHE A 321 -2.33 -3.33 -12.00
C PHE A 321 -2.26 -3.93 -13.41
N GLY A 322 -2.69 -3.17 -14.41
CA GLY A 322 -2.58 -3.51 -15.82
C GLY A 322 -1.13 -3.52 -16.29
N ASN A 323 -0.89 -4.17 -17.42
CA ASN A 323 0.41 -4.14 -18.09
C ASN A 323 0.25 -4.06 -19.61
N SER A 324 1.36 -3.76 -20.29
CA SER A 324 1.40 -3.50 -21.73
C SER A 324 1.03 -4.68 -22.63
N ASN A 325 0.84 -5.87 -22.07
CA ASN A 325 0.52 -7.08 -22.80
C ASN A 325 -0.96 -7.46 -22.63
N ASN A 326 -1.81 -6.49 -22.32
CA ASN A 326 -3.25 -6.66 -22.10
C ASN A 326 -3.55 -7.71 -21.02
N SER A 327 -2.72 -7.72 -19.97
CA SER A 327 -2.79 -8.64 -18.84
C SER A 327 -2.62 -7.87 -17.53
N PHE A 328 -2.89 -8.53 -16.41
CA PHE A 328 -2.73 -7.95 -15.08
C PHE A 328 -1.59 -8.58 -14.32
N TYR A 329 -0.89 -7.78 -13.51
CA TYR A 329 -0.08 -8.31 -12.43
C TYR A 329 -0.97 -8.97 -11.37
N LYS A 330 -0.40 -9.88 -10.59
CA LYS A 330 -1.14 -10.49 -9.47
C LYS A 330 -1.64 -9.39 -8.52
N PRO A 331 -2.86 -9.49 -7.96
CA PRO A 331 -3.39 -8.45 -7.07
C PRO A 331 -2.53 -8.28 -5.83
N ILE A 332 -2.31 -7.02 -5.43
CA ILE A 332 -1.70 -6.69 -4.13
C ILE A 332 -2.72 -6.14 -3.16
N SER A 333 -2.50 -6.42 -1.87
CA SER A 333 -3.31 -5.86 -0.78
C SER A 333 -2.93 -4.41 -0.55
N ILE A 334 -3.82 -3.50 -0.91
CA ILE A 334 -3.62 -2.05 -0.80
C ILE A 334 -4.14 -1.51 0.52
N LEU A 335 -5.15 -2.14 1.13
CA LEU A 335 -5.67 -1.75 2.43
C LEU A 335 -6.38 -2.94 3.08
N LYS A 336 -6.10 -3.21 4.35
CA LYS A 336 -6.85 -4.18 5.16
C LYS A 336 -7.46 -3.50 6.37
N ARG A 337 -8.78 -3.35 6.35
CA ARG A 337 -9.59 -2.67 7.38
C ARG A 337 -10.93 -3.36 7.45
N ASN A 338 -11.53 -3.40 8.64
CA ASN A 338 -12.79 -4.10 8.82
C ASN A 338 -13.91 -3.42 8.05
N ASN A 339 -14.87 -4.19 7.54
CA ASN A 339 -16.14 -3.68 7.02
C ASN A 339 -16.03 -2.70 5.84
N LEU A 340 -15.07 -2.91 4.93
CA LEU A 340 -15.06 -2.19 3.65
C LEU A 340 -16.33 -2.53 2.86
N VAL A 341 -17.03 -1.51 2.39
CA VAL A 341 -18.35 -1.66 1.74
C VAL A 341 -18.40 -1.16 0.31
N ASP A 342 -17.70 -0.08 -0.01
CA ASP A 342 -17.77 0.57 -1.34
C ASP A 342 -16.47 1.28 -1.70
N ILE A 343 -16.23 1.47 -3.00
CA ILE A 343 -15.05 2.13 -3.55
C ILE A 343 -15.42 3.05 -4.71
N GLU A 344 -14.77 4.20 -4.80
CA GLU A 344 -15.00 5.17 -5.87
C GLU A 344 -13.66 5.76 -6.39
N PRO A 345 -13.26 5.43 -7.63
CA PRO A 345 -12.10 6.05 -8.28
C PRO A 345 -12.48 7.43 -8.83
N PHE A 346 -11.54 8.37 -8.83
CA PHE A 346 -11.73 9.66 -9.49
C PHE A 346 -10.42 10.36 -9.87
N TYR A 347 -10.53 11.31 -10.80
CA TYR A 347 -9.47 12.25 -11.15
C TYR A 347 -9.88 13.67 -10.78
N ASP A 348 -8.94 14.42 -10.23
CA ASP A 348 -9.10 15.84 -9.96
C ASP A 348 -7.78 16.61 -10.11
N ARG A 349 -7.74 17.89 -9.72
CA ARG A 349 -6.51 18.70 -9.78
C ARG A 349 -5.34 18.15 -8.95
N GLY A 350 -5.62 17.30 -7.96
CA GLY A 350 -4.63 16.58 -7.15
C GLY A 350 -4.14 15.28 -7.79
N GLY A 351 -4.79 14.82 -8.87
CA GLY A 351 -4.44 13.62 -9.61
C GLY A 351 -5.45 12.48 -9.41
N ARG A 352 -4.99 11.26 -9.65
CA ARG A 352 -5.77 10.03 -9.51
C ARG A 352 -5.92 9.66 -8.04
N LYS A 353 -7.12 9.20 -7.65
CA LYS A 353 -7.47 8.79 -6.28
C LYS A 353 -8.43 7.61 -6.29
N LEU A 354 -8.42 6.88 -5.18
CA LEU A 354 -9.40 5.87 -4.84
C LEU A 354 -9.93 6.13 -3.43
N ALA A 355 -11.19 6.51 -3.32
CA ALA A 355 -11.85 6.59 -2.03
C ALA A 355 -12.49 5.25 -1.67
N VAL A 356 -12.39 4.87 -0.40
CA VAL A 356 -12.84 3.59 0.13
C VAL A 356 -13.68 3.87 1.35
N LEU A 357 -14.92 3.40 1.35
CA LEU A 357 -15.84 3.55 2.47
C LEU A 357 -15.84 2.29 3.32
N SER A 358 -15.81 2.50 4.64
CA SER A 358 -16.05 1.46 5.62
C SER A 358 -17.29 1.77 6.46
N SER A 359 -18.13 0.75 6.68
CA SER A 359 -19.35 0.92 7.48
C SER A 359 -19.08 1.09 8.98
N ASP A 360 -17.84 0.91 9.43
CA ASP A 360 -17.41 1.16 10.82
C ASP A 360 -17.11 2.64 11.13
N GLY A 361 -17.24 3.53 10.14
CA GLY A 361 -17.16 4.98 10.32
C GLY A 361 -15.86 5.60 9.82
N PHE A 362 -15.30 5.09 8.72
CA PHE A 362 -14.10 5.67 8.10
C PHE A 362 -14.21 5.76 6.58
N VAL A 363 -13.62 6.82 6.04
CA VAL A 363 -13.26 6.92 4.63
C VAL A 363 -11.74 6.89 4.55
N TYR A 364 -11.22 6.04 3.66
CA TYR A 364 -9.82 5.98 3.33
C TYR A 364 -9.61 6.53 1.92
N LEU A 365 -8.67 7.44 1.75
CA LEU A 365 -8.27 7.95 0.45
C LEU A 365 -6.88 7.40 0.10
N ILE A 366 -6.79 6.73 -1.04
CA ILE A 366 -5.52 6.24 -1.59
C ILE A 366 -5.15 7.11 -2.80
N SER A 367 -3.93 7.61 -2.82
CA SER A 367 -3.45 8.54 -3.86
C SER A 367 -1.95 8.40 -4.12
N LYS A 368 -1.43 9.22 -5.04
CA LYS A 368 0.01 9.27 -5.34
C LYS A 368 0.78 10.06 -4.29
N ILE A 369 1.91 9.50 -3.83
CA ILE A 369 2.89 10.20 -2.97
C ILE A 369 3.60 11.30 -3.75
N SER A 370 3.75 12.47 -3.12
CA SER A 370 4.52 13.59 -3.63
C SER A 370 5.78 13.81 -2.81
N LEU A 371 6.92 14.09 -3.46
CA LEU A 371 8.17 14.45 -2.76
C LEU A 371 8.05 15.72 -1.91
N ASN A 372 7.06 16.56 -2.21
CA ASN A 372 6.77 17.77 -1.43
C ASN A 372 5.92 17.49 -0.19
N ASP A 373 5.43 16.27 0.02
CA ASP A 373 4.65 15.93 1.22
C ASP A 373 5.56 15.97 2.45
N ASP A 374 5.18 16.72 3.48
CA ASP A 374 5.93 16.80 4.74
C ASP A 374 5.71 15.57 5.61
N GLU A 375 4.52 14.99 5.52
CA GLU A 375 4.16 13.72 6.15
C GLU A 375 3.23 12.92 5.25
N PHE A 376 3.43 11.60 5.16
CA PHE A 376 2.52 10.71 4.46
C PHE A 376 2.54 9.29 5.05
N ASN A 377 1.41 8.59 4.96
CA ASN A 377 1.31 7.17 5.29
C ASN A 377 1.28 6.31 4.03
N VAL A 378 1.75 5.07 4.11
CA VAL A 378 1.64 4.09 3.00
C VAL A 378 0.54 3.06 3.27
N SER A 379 -0.22 2.70 2.23
CA SER A 379 -1.43 1.88 2.35
C SER A 379 -1.16 0.37 2.36
N PHE A 380 -0.12 -0.10 1.66
CA PHE A 380 0.14 -1.53 1.40
C PHE A 380 0.73 -2.31 2.60
N GLY A 381 0.56 -1.84 3.84
CA GLY A 381 1.03 -2.51 5.06
C GLY A 381 -0.13 -2.83 6.01
N ASN A 382 -0.21 -4.07 6.51
CA ASN A 382 -1.27 -4.51 7.41
C ASN A 382 -0.81 -4.54 8.87
N ASP A 383 0.23 -5.33 9.16
CA ASP A 383 0.91 -5.32 10.44
C ASP A 383 2.41 -5.09 10.22
N SER A 384 2.73 -3.85 9.89
CA SER A 384 4.07 -3.45 9.51
C SER A 384 5.04 -3.50 10.68
N SER A 385 6.14 -4.20 10.46
CA SER A 385 7.26 -4.38 11.39
C SER A 385 8.58 -4.17 10.65
N CYS A 386 9.67 -4.07 11.42
CA CYS A 386 11.04 -4.19 10.88
C CYS A 386 11.35 -3.28 9.69
N LEU A 387 11.49 -1.99 9.94
CA LEU A 387 11.76 -1.04 8.86
C LEU A 387 13.24 -1.00 8.52
N VAL A 388 13.56 -0.94 7.22
CA VAL A 388 14.93 -0.73 6.75
C VAL A 388 14.95 0.14 5.49
N SER A 389 15.97 0.99 5.39
CA SER A 389 16.27 1.73 4.17
C SER A 389 17.57 1.22 3.56
N PHE A 390 17.64 1.18 2.24
CA PHE A 390 18.83 0.76 1.49
C PHE A 390 18.95 1.57 0.21
N ASP A 391 20.07 1.51 -0.49
CA ASP A 391 20.23 2.17 -1.79
C ASP A 391 20.45 1.13 -2.88
N TYR A 392 19.46 0.89 -3.73
CA TYR A 392 19.55 -0.17 -4.73
C TYR A 392 20.51 0.12 -5.88
N ARG A 393 20.65 1.40 -6.25
CA ARG A 393 21.48 1.85 -7.37
C ARG A 393 22.82 2.42 -6.94
N ASN A 394 23.07 2.54 -5.65
CA ASN A 394 24.18 3.27 -5.05
C ASN A 394 24.25 4.70 -5.63
N ASP A 395 23.09 5.35 -5.79
CA ASP A 395 22.95 6.68 -6.38
C ASP A 395 22.61 7.78 -5.35
N GLY A 396 22.56 7.41 -4.07
CA GLY A 396 22.25 8.28 -2.94
C GLY A 396 20.76 8.41 -2.63
N PHE A 397 19.86 7.89 -3.47
CA PHE A 397 18.44 7.85 -3.17
C PHE A 397 18.11 6.54 -2.44
N LYS A 398 17.43 6.65 -1.30
CA LYS A 398 17.09 5.46 -0.51
C LYS A 398 15.76 4.86 -0.94
N ASP A 399 15.76 3.55 -0.97
CA ASP A 399 14.60 2.66 -1.06
C ASP A 399 14.17 2.21 0.32
N PHE A 400 13.05 1.49 0.34
CA PHE A 400 12.42 1.08 1.57
C PHE A 400 12.04 -0.41 1.54
N ALA A 401 12.23 -1.08 2.67
CA ALA A 401 11.66 -2.40 2.88
C ALA A 401 11.17 -2.58 4.33
N PHE A 402 10.20 -3.48 4.48
CA PHE A 402 9.64 -3.84 5.78
C PHE A 402 9.06 -5.25 5.78
N VAL A 403 8.86 -5.83 6.96
CA VAL A 403 8.14 -7.11 7.12
C VAL A 403 6.71 -6.84 7.54
N ASP A 404 5.76 -7.43 6.83
CA ASP A 404 4.36 -7.46 7.25
C ASP A 404 4.09 -8.76 8.02
N GLU A 405 3.94 -8.67 9.35
CA GLU A 405 3.78 -9.82 10.23
C GLU A 405 2.47 -10.57 9.96
N ALA A 406 1.42 -9.86 9.51
CA ALA A 406 0.11 -10.46 9.25
C ALA A 406 0.14 -11.40 8.04
N THR A 407 1.03 -11.15 7.09
CA THR A 407 1.16 -11.93 5.84
C THR A 407 2.47 -12.72 5.76
N ASN A 408 3.37 -12.52 6.72
CA ASN A 408 4.73 -13.06 6.72
C ASN A 408 5.49 -12.77 5.41
N THR A 409 5.42 -11.52 4.95
CA THR A 409 6.06 -11.10 3.69
C THR A 409 7.04 -9.96 3.92
N LEU A 410 8.17 -10.03 3.23
CA LEU A 410 9.07 -8.90 3.01
C LEU A 410 8.51 -8.05 1.86
N LYS A 411 8.16 -6.80 2.15
CA LYS A 411 7.63 -5.83 1.20
C LYS A 411 8.70 -4.80 0.89
N ILE A 412 8.89 -4.50 -0.40
CA ILE A 412 9.98 -3.66 -0.88
C ILE A 412 9.42 -2.61 -1.84
N GLY A 413 9.65 -1.34 -1.52
CA GLY A 413 9.34 -0.20 -2.37
C GLY A 413 10.62 0.41 -2.93
N ILE A 414 10.79 0.34 -4.24
CA ILE A 414 11.93 0.95 -4.95
C ILE A 414 11.58 2.37 -5.36
N SER A 415 12.40 3.30 -4.90
CA SER A 415 12.26 4.73 -5.19
C SER A 415 12.97 5.10 -6.49
N ALA A 416 12.48 6.17 -7.11
CA ALA A 416 13.15 6.85 -8.20
C ALA A 416 13.26 8.34 -7.86
N ARG A 417 14.20 9.05 -8.50
CA ARG A 417 14.49 10.49 -8.26
C ARG A 417 13.27 11.40 -8.10
N ARG A 418 12.18 11.12 -8.80
CA ARG A 418 10.94 11.93 -8.80
C ARG A 418 9.70 11.19 -8.32
N ASN A 419 9.79 9.88 -8.10
CA ASN A 419 8.67 9.02 -7.73
C ASN A 419 9.11 8.13 -6.57
N LEU A 420 8.65 8.43 -5.36
CA LEU A 420 8.81 7.51 -4.24
C LEU A 420 7.99 6.24 -4.51
N PHE A 421 8.58 5.08 -4.25
CA PHE A 421 7.96 3.77 -4.48
C PHE A 421 7.40 3.61 -5.90
N ASN A 422 8.27 3.79 -6.90
CA ASN A 422 7.93 3.56 -8.30
C ASN A 422 7.56 2.10 -8.55
N ASN A 423 8.35 1.17 -8.00
CA ASN A 423 8.13 -0.26 -8.13
C ASN A 423 7.91 -0.92 -6.77
N TYR A 424 7.07 -1.94 -6.74
CA TYR A 424 6.79 -2.76 -5.56
C TYR A 424 7.13 -4.22 -5.80
N PHE A 425 7.72 -4.84 -4.78
CA PHE A 425 8.00 -6.26 -4.72
C PHE A 425 7.52 -6.82 -3.39
N GLU A 426 7.05 -8.06 -3.42
CA GLU A 426 6.60 -8.80 -2.25
C GLU A 426 7.21 -10.20 -2.28
N ILE A 427 7.85 -10.59 -1.18
CA ILE A 427 8.50 -11.88 -1.05
C ILE A 427 7.97 -12.55 0.22
N THR A 428 7.28 -13.68 0.06
CA THR A 428 6.89 -14.51 1.21
C THR A 428 8.12 -15.09 1.89
N LEU A 429 8.23 -14.84 3.18
CA LEU A 429 9.25 -15.41 4.05
C LEU A 429 8.81 -16.80 4.50
N GLN A 430 9.79 -17.70 4.62
CA GLN A 430 9.61 -19.05 5.14
C GLN A 430 9.72 -19.07 6.67
N GLU A 431 10.49 -18.15 7.23
CA GLU A 431 10.60 -17.94 8.68
C GLU A 431 9.94 -16.62 9.09
N LYS A 432 9.53 -16.53 10.36
CA LYS A 432 9.08 -15.24 10.91
C LYS A 432 10.30 -14.38 11.19
N ALA A 433 10.21 -13.09 10.88
CA ALA A 433 11.27 -12.12 11.16
C ALA A 433 10.73 -10.95 11.98
N ASP A 434 11.49 -10.52 12.99
CA ASP A 434 11.30 -9.25 13.71
C ASP A 434 12.51 -8.30 13.59
N GLU A 435 13.52 -8.69 12.80
CA GLU A 435 14.65 -7.87 12.39
C GLU A 435 15.01 -8.14 10.92
N ILE A 436 15.42 -7.08 10.22
CA ILE A 436 15.91 -7.15 8.84
C ILE A 436 17.19 -6.33 8.75
N ILE A 437 18.19 -6.91 8.09
CA ILE A 437 19.41 -6.20 7.73
C ILE A 437 19.61 -6.35 6.23
N VAL A 438 19.96 -5.25 5.57
CA VAL A 438 20.23 -5.24 4.14
C VAL A 438 21.72 -5.07 3.91
N ASP A 439 22.32 -6.01 3.18
CA ASP A 439 23.59 -5.78 2.52
C ASP A 439 23.34 -5.09 1.19
N ASP A 440 23.68 -3.80 1.15
CA ASP A 440 23.46 -2.91 0.02
C ASP A 440 24.71 -2.60 -0.80
N LYS A 441 25.80 -3.35 -0.65
CA LYS A 441 27.05 -3.05 -1.35
C LYS A 441 27.00 -3.26 -2.87
N GLN A 442 26.26 -4.27 -3.36
CA GLN A 442 26.16 -4.58 -4.79
C GLN A 442 25.04 -3.77 -5.45
N LYS A 443 25.31 -3.14 -6.60
CA LYS A 443 24.24 -2.48 -7.38
C LYS A 443 23.22 -3.51 -7.86
N GLU A 444 21.94 -3.16 -7.80
CA GLU A 444 20.79 -3.96 -8.28
C GLU A 444 20.60 -5.34 -7.63
N THR A 445 21.55 -5.85 -6.86
CA THR A 445 21.43 -7.10 -6.11
C THR A 445 21.57 -6.81 -4.63
N LYS A 446 20.53 -7.10 -3.86
CA LYS A 446 20.50 -6.88 -2.42
C LYS A 446 20.27 -8.17 -1.68
N THR A 447 20.97 -8.32 -0.56
CA THR A 447 20.79 -9.46 0.33
C THR A 447 20.11 -9.01 1.60
N PHE A 448 18.88 -9.47 1.80
CA PHE A 448 18.09 -9.26 3.00
C PHE A 448 18.37 -10.42 3.96
N VAL A 449 18.82 -10.12 5.17
CA VAL A 449 19.00 -11.07 6.26
C VAL A 449 17.84 -10.84 7.23
N CYS A 450 16.90 -11.78 7.23
CA CYS A 450 15.67 -11.74 8.00
C CYS A 450 15.77 -12.76 9.13
N TYR A 451 15.54 -12.33 10.37
CA TYR A 451 15.59 -13.22 11.52
C TYR A 451 14.67 -12.73 12.64
N LYS A 452 14.44 -13.60 13.60
CA LYS A 452 13.69 -13.28 14.82
C LYS A 452 14.58 -13.36 16.04
N LYS A 453 14.59 -12.34 16.89
CA LYS A 453 15.26 -12.39 18.19
C LYS A 453 14.70 -13.54 19.04
N GLU A 454 15.54 -14.13 19.89
CA GLU A 454 15.20 -15.29 20.73
C GLU A 454 14.84 -16.59 19.96
N LYS A 455 15.02 -16.60 18.63
CA LYS A 455 14.95 -17.78 17.78
C LYS A 455 16.33 -18.12 17.23
N ASN A 456 16.42 -19.22 16.49
CA ASN A 456 17.68 -19.70 15.92
C ASN A 456 17.71 -19.60 14.40
N ALA A 457 16.55 -19.43 13.75
CA ALA A 457 16.46 -19.41 12.30
C ALA A 457 16.86 -18.05 11.73
N VAL A 458 17.63 -18.09 10.64
CA VAL A 458 18.02 -16.92 9.84
C VAL A 458 17.69 -17.23 8.39
N GLU A 459 16.76 -16.49 7.82
CA GLU A 459 16.43 -16.55 6.40
C GLU A 459 17.19 -15.47 5.65
N ILE A 460 17.90 -15.86 4.60
CA ILE A 460 18.62 -14.97 3.71
C ILE A 460 17.88 -14.95 2.38
N VAL A 461 17.54 -13.76 1.91
CA VAL A 461 16.90 -13.54 0.62
C VAL A 461 17.79 -12.60 -0.19
N ARG A 462 18.42 -13.11 -1.24
CA ARG A 462 19.15 -12.32 -2.22
C ARG A 462 18.25 -12.06 -3.42
N PHE A 463 17.97 -10.79 -3.68
CA PHE A 463 17.11 -10.35 -4.77
C PHE A 463 17.90 -9.53 -5.79
N ASN A 464 17.83 -9.93 -7.05
CA ASN A 464 18.35 -9.15 -8.16
C ASN A 464 17.19 -8.39 -8.84
N PHE A 465 17.18 -7.07 -8.70
CA PHE A 465 16.11 -6.19 -9.15
C PHE A 465 16.03 -6.02 -10.67
N SER A 466 17.11 -6.29 -11.43
CA SER A 466 17.12 -6.17 -12.89
C SER A 466 16.65 -7.43 -13.61
N SER A 467 17.03 -8.61 -13.11
CA SER A 467 16.60 -9.90 -13.65
C SER A 467 15.35 -10.49 -12.98
N GLY A 468 14.97 -9.98 -11.82
CA GLY A 468 13.93 -10.57 -10.97
C GLY A 468 14.33 -11.89 -10.29
N LYS A 469 15.59 -12.32 -10.41
CA LYS A 469 16.07 -13.58 -9.85
C LYS A 469 16.19 -13.50 -8.33
N ILE A 470 15.68 -14.53 -7.65
CA ILE A 470 15.78 -14.68 -6.19
C ILE A 470 16.63 -15.90 -5.87
N MET A 471 17.55 -15.75 -4.93
CA MET A 471 18.22 -16.87 -4.26
C MET A 471 17.92 -16.77 -2.77
N ARG A 472 17.61 -17.90 -2.14
CA ARG A 472 17.33 -17.93 -0.70
C ARG A 472 18.03 -19.08 -0.02
N ASN A 473 18.34 -18.90 1.26
CA ASN A 473 18.84 -19.96 2.13
C ASN A 473 18.35 -19.72 3.56
N ILE A 474 18.14 -20.79 4.31
CA ILE A 474 17.89 -20.73 5.75
C ILE A 474 19.01 -21.50 6.44
N PHE A 475 19.58 -20.91 7.48
CA PHE A 475 20.47 -21.62 8.39
C PHE A 475 20.04 -21.35 9.83
N TYR A 476 20.52 -22.19 10.73
CA TYR A 476 20.17 -22.13 12.15
C TYR A 476 21.43 -21.86 12.96
N THR A 477 21.34 -20.93 13.91
CA THR A 477 22.37 -20.70 14.93
C THR A 477 22.27 -21.73 16.05
N ASP A 478 23.40 -22.00 16.71
CA ASP A 478 23.45 -22.99 17.79
C ASP A 478 22.68 -22.53 19.04
N ASN A 479 22.65 -21.22 19.28
CA ASN A 479 21.93 -20.61 20.39
C ASN A 479 20.97 -19.53 19.90
N LYS A 480 20.16 -18.98 20.82
CA LYS A 480 19.15 -17.97 20.51
C LYS A 480 19.79 -16.66 20.06
N ILE A 481 19.30 -16.08 18.97
CA ILE A 481 19.83 -14.87 18.36
C ILE A 481 19.47 -13.64 19.20
N LYS A 482 20.48 -12.81 19.50
CA LYS A 482 20.29 -11.45 20.03
C LYS A 482 20.44 -10.39 18.95
N GLN A 483 21.46 -10.53 18.13
CA GLN A 483 21.77 -9.60 17.05
C GLN A 483 22.57 -10.32 15.97
N ILE A 484 22.35 -9.93 14.72
CA ILE A 484 23.15 -10.35 13.58
C ILE A 484 23.81 -9.12 12.95
N LYS A 485 25.02 -9.28 12.41
CA LYS A 485 25.66 -8.32 11.51
C LYS A 485 26.27 -9.09 10.33
N PRO A 486 25.81 -8.84 9.09
CA PRO A 486 26.45 -9.40 7.92
C PRO A 486 27.66 -8.55 7.49
N PHE A 487 28.64 -9.22 6.88
CA PHE A 487 29.78 -8.61 6.22
C PHE A 487 30.09 -9.37 4.93
N SER A 488 29.95 -8.69 3.79
CA SER A 488 30.28 -9.25 2.48
C SER A 488 31.66 -8.84 1.98
N ASP A 489 32.39 -9.82 1.44
CA ASP A 489 33.59 -9.63 0.62
C ASP A 489 33.20 -9.61 -0.87
N ARG A 490 33.56 -8.52 -1.53
CA ARG A 490 33.13 -8.17 -2.89
C ARG A 490 33.69 -9.09 -3.97
N ILE A 491 34.86 -9.70 -3.76
CA ILE A 491 35.60 -10.37 -4.84
C ILE A 491 35.16 -11.83 -5.03
N LYS A 492 34.64 -12.47 -3.98
CA LYS A 492 34.50 -13.94 -3.94
C LYS A 492 33.08 -14.42 -3.68
N ASP A 493 32.09 -13.52 -3.76
CA ASP A 493 30.70 -13.76 -3.35
C ASP A 493 30.59 -14.45 -1.97
N ARG A 494 31.46 -14.02 -1.05
CA ARG A 494 31.51 -14.54 0.30
C ARG A 494 30.82 -13.59 1.25
N MET A 495 29.95 -14.16 2.08
CA MET A 495 29.22 -13.42 3.10
C MET A 495 29.51 -14.05 4.46
N LEU A 496 30.09 -13.27 5.36
CA LEU A 496 30.27 -13.63 6.75
C LEU A 496 29.09 -13.08 7.54
N ILE A 497 28.32 -13.97 8.17
CA ILE A 497 27.27 -13.59 9.10
C ILE A 497 27.78 -13.80 10.51
N CYS A 498 27.97 -12.71 11.24
CA CYS A 498 28.32 -12.76 12.65
C CYS A 498 27.03 -12.58 13.47
N ALA A 499 26.71 -13.57 14.30
CA ALA A 499 25.59 -13.54 15.21
C ALA A 499 26.11 -13.49 16.65
N ILE A 500 25.59 -12.56 17.44
CA ILE A 500 25.66 -12.67 18.90
C ILE A 500 24.46 -13.51 19.32
N THR A 501 24.75 -14.62 20.00
CA THR A 501 23.75 -15.58 20.47
C THR A 501 23.86 -15.80 21.98
N GLU A 502 22.78 -16.18 22.64
CA GLU A 502 22.73 -16.36 24.09
C GLU A 502 22.20 -17.73 24.50
N ARG A 503 22.83 -18.35 25.50
CA ARG A 503 22.33 -19.52 26.22
C ARG A 503 22.65 -19.43 27.71
N ASN A 504 21.61 -19.48 28.55
CA ASN A 504 21.73 -19.41 30.01
C ASN A 504 22.56 -18.19 30.48
N LYS A 505 22.26 -16.97 29.96
CA LYS A 505 23.03 -15.73 30.19
C LYS A 505 24.51 -15.77 29.76
N ASN A 506 24.96 -16.81 29.05
CA ASN A 506 26.26 -16.80 28.39
C ASN A 506 26.10 -16.27 26.98
N LEU A 507 26.92 -15.29 26.64
CA LEU A 507 26.97 -14.69 25.32
C LEU A 507 28.01 -15.39 24.46
N PHE A 508 27.66 -15.69 23.21
CA PHE A 508 28.51 -16.31 22.23
C PHE A 508 28.57 -15.45 20.97
N LEU A 509 29.74 -15.44 20.33
CA LEU A 509 29.93 -14.91 19.00
C LEU A 509 30.03 -16.09 18.03
N GLU A 510 29.00 -16.24 17.22
CA GLU A 510 28.92 -17.22 16.15
C GLU A 510 29.24 -16.56 14.81
N THR A 511 30.09 -17.16 14.00
CA THR A 511 30.43 -16.68 12.64
C THR A 511 30.11 -17.79 11.65
N ASN A 512 29.19 -17.50 10.73
CA ASN A 512 28.81 -18.37 9.63
C ASN A 512 29.38 -17.80 8.32
N GLU A 513 30.20 -18.57 7.61
CA GLU A 513 30.69 -18.22 6.27
C GLU A 513 29.80 -18.85 5.21
N LEU A 514 29.28 -18.01 4.32
CA LEU A 514 28.41 -18.40 3.21
C LEU A 514 29.13 -18.12 1.89
N THR A 515 29.11 -19.09 0.98
CA THR A 515 29.44 -18.87 -0.45
C THR A 515 28.27 -19.38 -1.28
N ASP A 516 27.85 -18.63 -2.29
CA ASP A 516 26.62 -18.90 -3.05
C ASP A 516 25.39 -19.11 -2.14
N LEU A 517 25.33 -18.37 -1.04
CA LEU A 517 24.36 -18.48 0.05
C LEU A 517 24.34 -19.81 0.81
N LYS A 518 25.21 -20.77 0.52
CA LYS A 518 25.31 -22.03 1.28
C LYS A 518 26.30 -21.88 2.44
N SER A 519 25.92 -22.36 3.62
CA SER A 519 26.80 -22.37 4.79
C SER A 519 27.91 -23.39 4.61
N ILE A 520 29.15 -22.95 4.82
CA ILE A 520 30.35 -23.77 4.63
C ILE A 520 31.05 -23.98 5.97
N ARG A 521 31.02 -22.99 6.85
CA ARG A 521 31.77 -23.02 8.09
C ARG A 521 31.11 -22.21 9.18
N THR A 522 30.92 -22.82 10.33
CA THR A 522 30.45 -22.17 11.55
C THR A 522 31.56 -22.18 12.59
N LYS A 523 31.79 -21.03 13.23
CA LYS A 523 32.73 -20.92 14.36
C LYS A 523 32.05 -20.22 15.52
N ILE A 524 32.14 -20.81 16.70
CA ILE A 524 31.53 -20.27 17.92
C ILE A 524 32.62 -19.97 18.93
N SER A 525 32.54 -18.80 19.56
CA SER A 525 33.44 -18.39 20.64
C SER A 525 32.61 -17.82 21.79
N LYS A 526 32.86 -18.27 23.03
CA LYS A 526 32.25 -17.66 24.21
C LYS A 526 32.81 -16.23 24.37
N VAL A 527 31.92 -15.26 24.62
CA VAL A 527 32.29 -13.85 24.82
C VAL A 527 32.38 -13.51 26.30
N VAL A 528 31.25 -13.62 27.01
CA VAL A 528 31.13 -13.31 28.44
C VAL A 528 29.98 -14.11 29.06
N SER A 529 29.92 -14.14 30.38
CA SER A 529 28.79 -14.72 31.14
C SER A 529 28.02 -13.60 31.87
N ASN A 530 26.78 -13.87 32.28
CA ASN A 530 25.91 -12.93 33.00
C ASN A 530 25.61 -11.65 32.22
N VAL A 531 25.40 -11.76 30.91
CA VAL A 531 25.06 -10.63 30.05
C VAL A 531 23.63 -10.13 30.32
N GLU A 532 23.48 -8.81 30.37
CA GLU A 532 22.18 -8.12 30.45
C GLU A 532 21.85 -7.42 29.13
N SER A 533 22.86 -6.89 28.42
CA SER A 533 22.70 -6.27 27.11
C SER A 533 23.98 -6.36 26.30
N SER A 534 23.89 -6.36 24.98
CA SER A 534 25.06 -6.41 24.11
C SER A 534 24.84 -5.79 22.73
N THR A 535 25.93 -5.45 22.05
CA THR A 535 25.92 -5.03 20.65
C THR A 535 27.18 -5.48 19.91
N LEU A 536 27.05 -5.71 18.60
CA LEU A 536 28.07 -6.21 17.69
C LEU A 536 28.46 -5.17 16.63
N ARG A 537 29.75 -5.09 16.34
CA ARG A 537 30.28 -4.42 15.15
C ARG A 537 31.36 -5.24 14.45
N ILE A 538 31.45 -5.08 13.13
CA ILE A 538 32.49 -5.65 12.27
C ILE A 538 33.23 -4.50 11.57
N ALA A 539 34.53 -4.37 11.79
CA ALA A 539 35.41 -3.40 11.10
C ALA A 539 36.84 -3.93 11.00
N GLY A 540 37.02 -4.96 10.16
CA GLY A 540 38.21 -5.81 10.21
C GLY A 540 38.09 -6.78 11.39
N ASP A 541 38.39 -6.31 12.60
CA ASP A 541 38.13 -7.05 13.84
C ASP A 541 36.63 -7.00 14.22
N LYS A 542 36.17 -7.98 15.02
CA LYS A 542 34.80 -8.05 15.53
C LYS A 542 34.77 -7.53 16.96
N TYR A 543 33.99 -6.48 17.20
CA TYR A 543 33.87 -5.85 18.51
C TYR A 543 32.52 -6.20 19.13
N VAL A 544 32.55 -6.74 20.34
CA VAL A 544 31.36 -7.05 21.13
C VAL A 544 31.41 -6.23 22.42
N TYR A 545 30.43 -5.33 22.58
CA TYR A 545 30.22 -4.63 23.84
C TYR A 545 29.12 -5.33 24.60
N SER A 546 29.37 -5.65 25.87
CA SER A 546 28.46 -6.39 26.71
C SER A 546 28.37 -5.74 28.09
N LEU A 547 27.16 -5.47 28.55
CA LEU A 547 26.91 -5.15 29.95
C LEU A 547 26.72 -6.47 30.71
N ILE A 548 27.56 -6.71 31.70
CA ILE A 548 27.53 -7.92 32.53
C ILE A 548 27.22 -7.57 33.99
N LYS A 549 26.48 -8.45 34.66
CA LYS A 549 26.04 -8.27 36.04
C LYS A 549 26.67 -9.32 36.97
N PHE A 550 27.23 -8.87 38.07
CA PHE A 550 27.70 -9.72 39.17
C PHE A 550 27.18 -9.16 40.50
N ASN A 551 26.20 -9.84 41.10
CA ASN A 551 25.51 -9.37 42.29
C ASN A 551 24.93 -7.94 42.09
N ARG A 552 25.54 -6.93 42.73
CA ARG A 552 25.20 -5.51 42.63
C ARG A 552 26.11 -4.72 41.67
N ASN A 553 27.19 -5.33 41.20
CA ASN A 553 28.15 -4.73 40.27
C ASN A 553 27.71 -4.94 38.83
N TYR A 554 27.87 -3.91 38.01
CA TYR A 554 27.69 -3.95 36.57
C TYR A 554 28.96 -3.46 35.89
N ASP A 555 29.45 -4.26 34.95
CA ASP A 555 30.61 -3.90 34.13
C ASP A 555 30.19 -3.83 32.67
N LEU A 556 30.53 -2.73 32.00
CA LEU A 556 30.45 -2.65 30.55
C LEU A 556 31.79 -3.08 29.97
N VAL A 557 31.83 -4.19 29.27
CA VAL A 557 33.05 -4.81 28.75
C VAL A 557 33.09 -4.74 27.24
N SER A 558 34.22 -4.31 26.67
CA SER A 558 34.51 -4.39 25.24
C SER A 558 35.40 -5.60 24.96
N SER A 559 34.93 -6.54 24.14
CA SER A 559 35.66 -7.73 23.72
C SER A 559 35.96 -7.66 22.22
N VAL A 560 37.22 -7.84 21.84
CA VAL A 560 37.67 -7.77 20.44
C VAL A 560 38.07 -9.16 19.96
N PHE A 561 37.63 -9.54 18.77
CA PHE A 561 37.93 -10.83 18.17
C PHE A 561 38.56 -10.68 16.79
N ASP A 562 39.70 -11.34 16.58
CA ASP A 562 40.26 -11.68 15.28
C ASP A 562 40.28 -13.21 15.18
N ASN A 563 39.18 -13.78 14.71
CA ASN A 563 38.86 -15.21 14.74
C ASN A 563 38.78 -15.84 16.15
N LYS A 564 39.59 -15.42 17.13
CA LYS A 564 39.56 -15.79 18.55
C LYS A 564 39.53 -14.49 19.38
N LEU A 565 39.23 -14.60 20.67
CA LEU A 565 39.28 -13.46 21.58
C LEU A 565 40.72 -12.90 21.63
N LYS A 566 40.86 -11.62 21.31
CA LYS A 566 42.13 -10.90 21.21
C LYS A 566 42.38 -10.05 22.45
N THR A 567 41.40 -9.21 22.80
CA THR A 567 41.45 -8.35 23.99
C THR A 567 40.08 -8.23 24.63
N GLN A 568 40.06 -8.01 25.94
CA GLN A 568 38.85 -7.76 26.70
C GLN A 568 39.14 -6.70 27.76
N ASN A 569 38.42 -5.58 27.70
CA ASN A 569 38.65 -4.41 28.56
C ASN A 569 37.35 -3.97 29.23
N THR A 570 37.40 -3.71 30.52
CA THR A 570 36.30 -3.05 31.24
C THR A 570 36.30 -1.56 30.91
N ARG A 571 35.17 -1.07 30.39
CA ARG A 571 34.96 0.32 29.98
C ARG A 571 34.34 1.16 31.07
N LEU A 572 33.37 0.61 31.79
CA LEU A 572 32.65 1.27 32.88
C LEU A 572 32.33 0.23 33.95
N THR A 573 32.40 0.64 35.21
CA THR A 573 31.96 -0.14 36.37
C THR A 573 31.04 0.72 37.21
N PHE A 574 29.89 0.19 37.62
CA PHE A 574 28.97 0.86 38.52
C PHE A 574 28.20 -0.13 39.39
N GLN A 575 27.66 0.35 40.51
CA GLN A 575 26.89 -0.43 41.47
C GLN A 575 25.45 0.07 41.56
N LEU A 576 24.50 -0.86 41.70
CA LEU A 576 23.08 -0.55 41.90
C LEU A 576 22.54 -1.15 43.20
N GLN A 577 21.51 -0.52 43.77
CA GLN A 577 20.78 -1.06 44.91
C GLN A 577 19.80 -2.16 44.44
N GLU A 578 19.40 -3.06 45.33
CA GLU A 578 18.48 -4.16 44.99
C GLU A 578 17.11 -3.71 44.47
N LYS A 579 16.64 -2.56 44.95
CA LYS A 579 15.37 -1.97 44.52
C LYS A 579 15.45 -1.19 43.20
N ASP A 580 16.66 -0.97 42.67
CA ASP A 580 16.82 -0.18 41.45
C ASP A 580 16.43 -1.00 40.22
N SER A 581 15.59 -0.40 39.37
CA SER A 581 15.26 -0.95 38.05
C SER A 581 16.24 -0.41 37.00
N ILE A 582 16.70 -1.28 36.09
CA ILE A 582 17.65 -0.93 35.03
C ILE A 582 17.05 -1.22 33.66
N LYS A 583 17.22 -0.27 32.72
CA LYS A 583 17.01 -0.48 31.29
C LYS A 583 18.25 -0.01 30.53
N THR A 584 18.57 -0.68 29.43
CA THR A 584 19.75 -0.33 28.64
C THR A 584 19.52 -0.46 27.15
N SER A 585 20.20 0.38 26.39
CA SER A 585 20.28 0.30 24.94
C SER A 585 21.70 0.57 24.49
N LEU A 586 22.22 -0.31 23.63
CA LEU A 586 23.57 -0.23 23.07
C LEU A 586 23.45 -0.12 21.55
N THR A 587 24.09 0.88 20.97
CA THR A 587 24.11 1.08 19.52
C THR A 587 25.48 1.50 19.06
N PHE A 588 25.95 0.85 18.02
CA PHE A 588 27.22 1.14 17.40
C PHE A 588 27.05 2.15 16.26
N ILE A 589 27.95 3.14 16.17
CA ILE A 589 28.00 4.07 15.03
C ILE A 589 28.99 3.50 14.01
N ASP A 590 28.46 2.94 12.93
CA ASP A 590 29.22 2.17 11.94
C ASP A 590 30.15 3.08 11.09
N GLU A 591 29.93 4.41 11.12
CA GLU A 591 30.73 5.43 10.44
C GLU A 591 31.88 5.98 11.29
N LEU A 592 32.98 6.37 10.63
CA LEU A 592 34.14 6.97 11.31
C LEU A 592 33.81 8.40 11.75
N PHE A 593 33.80 8.65 13.06
CA PHE A 593 33.48 9.94 13.66
C PHE A 593 34.55 10.37 14.68
N ALA A 594 35.04 11.60 14.54
CA ALA A 594 36.15 12.10 15.36
C ALA A 594 37.35 11.13 15.39
N LYS A 595 37.65 10.51 14.23
CA LYS A 595 38.70 9.47 14.03
C LYS A 595 38.51 8.18 14.85
N THR A 596 37.33 7.98 15.42
CA THR A 596 36.98 6.77 16.18
C THR A 596 35.63 6.23 15.68
N ASN A 597 35.23 5.07 16.17
CA ASN A 597 33.89 4.56 15.93
C ASN A 597 33.19 4.38 17.28
N PRO A 598 32.49 5.42 17.73
CA PRO A 598 31.97 5.45 19.08
C PRO A 598 30.81 4.47 19.28
N VAL A 599 30.70 3.95 20.50
CA VAL A 599 29.55 3.19 20.96
C VAL A 599 28.66 4.08 21.80
N VAL A 600 27.38 4.11 21.48
CA VAL A 600 26.36 4.80 22.27
C VAL A 600 25.77 3.81 23.26
N PHE A 601 25.90 4.11 24.54
CA PHE A 601 25.32 3.34 25.63
C PHE A 601 24.35 4.21 26.42
N LEU A 602 23.06 3.88 26.34
CA LEU A 602 22.03 4.52 27.12
C LEU A 602 21.69 3.66 28.32
N LEU A 603 21.86 4.24 29.51
CA LEU A 603 21.58 3.60 30.79
C LEU A 603 20.46 4.35 31.49
N THR A 604 19.37 3.66 31.80
CA THR A 604 18.30 4.20 32.65
C THR A 604 18.26 3.44 33.95
N ILE A 605 18.39 4.18 35.05
CA ILE A 605 18.22 3.66 36.40
C ILE A 605 16.98 4.31 37.00
N ASN A 606 16.01 3.49 37.34
CA ASN A 606 14.67 3.89 37.75
C ASN A 606 13.97 4.74 36.67
N ARG A 607 14.12 6.07 36.75
CA ARG A 607 13.57 7.01 35.76
C ARG A 607 14.58 8.00 35.20
N LYS A 608 15.84 7.91 35.66
CA LYS A 608 16.91 8.82 35.25
C LYS A 608 17.77 8.16 34.18
N SER A 609 17.94 8.84 33.06
CA SER A 609 18.74 8.34 31.95
C SER A 609 20.04 9.08 31.79
N VAL A 610 21.07 8.32 31.50
CA VAL A 610 22.42 8.79 31.23
C VAL A 610 22.86 8.21 29.89
N LEU A 611 23.27 9.09 28.98
CA LEU A 611 23.82 8.73 27.68
C LEU A 611 25.34 8.73 27.79
N TYR A 612 25.94 7.60 27.46
CA TYR A 612 27.39 7.47 27.33
C TYR A 612 27.78 7.35 25.86
N ILE A 613 28.82 8.08 25.47
CA ILE A 613 29.48 7.92 24.18
C ILE A 613 30.88 7.42 24.44
N LEU A 614 31.17 6.20 23.98
CA LEU A 614 32.39 5.47 24.27
C LEU A 614 33.28 5.54 23.03
N SER A 615 34.30 6.39 23.06
CA SER A 615 35.38 6.38 22.06
C SER A 615 36.41 5.31 22.42
N GLU A 616 37.43 5.10 21.58
CA GLU A 616 38.47 4.09 21.86
C GLU A 616 39.20 4.35 23.19
N SER A 617 39.50 5.60 23.53
CA SER A 617 40.31 5.97 24.70
C SER A 617 39.54 6.66 25.84
N LYS A 618 38.38 7.28 25.55
CA LYS A 618 37.59 8.05 26.54
C LYS A 618 36.11 7.72 26.50
N ASN A 619 35.47 7.85 27.66
CA ASN A 619 34.02 7.75 27.80
C ASN A 619 33.45 9.14 28.13
N TYR A 620 32.46 9.58 27.36
CA TYR A 620 31.77 10.84 27.56
C TYR A 620 30.40 10.55 28.18
N ARG A 621 30.01 11.29 29.22
CA ARG A 621 28.80 11.05 30.02
C ARG A 621 27.88 12.26 29.94
N PHE A 622 26.59 12.03 29.66
CA PHE A 622 25.58 13.07 29.57
C PHE A 622 24.29 12.71 30.29
N ASP A 623 23.85 13.58 31.20
CA ASP A 623 22.58 13.40 31.89
C ASP A 623 21.40 13.85 31.00
N LEU A 624 20.47 12.92 30.77
CA LEU A 624 19.21 13.19 30.07
C LEU A 624 18.05 13.48 31.03
N GLY A 625 18.27 13.36 32.35
CA GLY A 625 17.26 13.62 33.37
C GLY A 625 16.15 12.55 33.37
N ASN A 626 14.91 12.97 33.66
CA ASN A 626 13.74 12.09 33.76
C ASN A 626 13.19 11.68 32.39
N TYR A 627 13.97 10.86 31.68
CA TYR A 627 13.66 10.39 30.33
C TYR A 627 13.76 8.88 30.23
N VAL A 628 12.65 8.14 30.41
CA VAL A 628 12.66 6.68 30.33
C VAL A 628 12.67 6.23 28.87
N HIS A 629 13.74 5.55 28.43
CA HIS A 629 13.75 4.94 27.10
C HIS A 629 13.00 3.60 27.08
N ASN A 630 12.59 3.19 25.89
CA ASN A 630 12.00 1.87 25.64
C ASN A 630 12.99 0.92 24.96
N GLU A 631 12.61 -0.34 24.76
CA GLU A 631 13.42 -1.37 24.09
C GLU A 631 13.73 -1.11 22.60
N LEU A 632 13.19 -0.03 22.02
CA LEU A 632 13.53 0.31 20.63
C LEU A 632 14.98 0.78 20.55
N PRO A 633 15.74 0.32 19.54
CA PRO A 633 17.14 0.70 19.38
C PRO A 633 17.28 2.20 19.15
N ILE A 634 18.41 2.76 19.59
CA ILE A 634 18.80 4.12 19.25
C ILE A 634 19.09 4.14 17.75
N ARG A 635 18.56 5.14 17.04
CA ARG A 635 18.90 5.38 15.64
C ARG A 635 19.80 6.60 15.53
N TYR A 636 20.56 6.67 14.45
CA TYR A 636 21.44 7.80 14.23
C TYR A 636 21.50 8.22 12.77
N LEU A 637 21.80 9.49 12.55
CA LEU A 637 22.27 10.01 11.27
C LEU A 637 23.69 10.55 11.45
N TYR A 638 24.58 10.11 10.56
CA TYR A 638 25.94 10.61 10.50
C TYR A 638 26.05 11.82 9.57
N ASN A 639 26.77 12.83 10.03
CA ASN A 639 27.33 13.89 9.20
C ASN A 639 28.81 14.07 9.62
N PRO A 640 29.67 14.62 8.75
CA PRO A 640 31.09 14.77 9.06
C PRO A 640 31.32 15.48 10.40
N ASN A 641 30.59 16.57 10.65
CA ASN A 641 30.81 17.45 11.79
C ASN A 641 30.01 17.09 13.05
N TYR A 642 28.98 16.24 12.92
CA TYR A 642 28.10 15.87 14.03
C TYR A 642 27.32 14.58 13.76
N ILE A 643 26.90 13.93 14.84
CA ILE A 643 25.96 12.82 14.82
C ILE A 643 24.65 13.27 15.46
N GLU A 644 23.53 12.93 14.82
CA GLU A 644 22.20 13.04 15.40
C GLU A 644 21.81 11.68 15.99
N LEU A 645 21.46 11.65 17.27
CA LEU A 645 20.99 10.46 17.97
C LEU A 645 19.51 10.60 18.26
N PHE A 646 18.74 9.58 17.89
CA PHE A 646 17.30 9.52 18.08
C PHE A 646 16.98 8.46 19.13
N ILE A 647 16.31 8.86 20.21
CA ILE A 647 16.03 8.03 21.37
C ILE A 647 14.53 8.07 21.64
N TYR A 648 13.85 6.92 21.60
CA TYR A 648 12.42 6.83 21.80
C TYR A 648 12.02 6.59 23.27
N ASN A 649 11.07 7.38 23.75
CA ASN A 649 10.41 7.24 25.03
C ASN A 649 8.94 6.82 24.83
N ALA A 650 8.65 5.57 25.17
CA ALA A 650 7.31 5.00 25.02
C ALA A 650 6.32 5.43 26.11
N GLU A 651 6.78 5.86 27.29
CA GLU A 651 5.86 6.34 28.35
C GLU A 651 5.25 7.69 27.96
N LYS A 652 6.03 8.52 27.26
CA LYS A 652 5.60 9.85 26.82
C LYS A 652 5.21 9.91 25.34
N ASN A 653 5.38 8.83 24.58
CA ASN A 653 5.28 8.78 23.11
C ASN A 653 6.05 9.93 22.45
N LYS A 654 7.34 10.06 22.79
CA LYS A 654 8.24 11.09 22.26
C LYS A 654 9.53 10.50 21.73
N LEU A 655 10.09 11.11 20.69
CA LEU A 655 11.46 10.89 20.23
C LEU A 655 12.31 12.10 20.61
N LEU A 656 13.39 11.87 21.33
CA LEU A 656 14.41 12.88 21.61
C LEU A 656 15.47 12.79 20.51
N ASN A 657 15.72 13.89 19.80
CA ASN A 657 16.88 14.05 18.93
C ASN A 657 17.97 14.82 19.69
N VAL A 658 19.16 14.24 19.71
CA VAL A 658 20.34 14.73 20.44
C VAL A 658 21.49 14.90 19.46
N LEU A 659 22.03 16.10 19.36
CA LEU A 659 23.17 16.42 18.49
C LEU A 659 24.49 16.34 19.26
N VAL A 660 25.42 15.56 18.71
CA VAL A 660 26.78 15.33 19.24
C VAL A 660 27.79 15.84 18.22
N ASN A 661 28.59 16.84 18.56
CA ASN A 661 29.64 17.35 17.68
C ASN A 661 30.92 16.49 17.74
N GLU A 662 31.90 16.77 16.87
CA GLU A 662 33.17 16.01 16.81
C GLU A 662 33.96 15.99 18.13
N ASN A 663 33.76 16.98 19.00
CA ASN A 663 34.36 17.04 20.33
C ASN A 663 33.57 16.23 21.38
N PHE A 664 32.57 15.47 20.92
CA PHE A 664 31.61 14.73 21.74
C PHE A 664 30.77 15.61 22.67
N ASN A 665 30.61 16.90 22.39
CA ASN A 665 29.73 17.78 23.17
C ASN A 665 28.29 17.75 22.66
N LEU A 666 27.35 17.89 23.59
CA LEU A 666 25.92 18.03 23.29
C LEU A 666 25.56 19.48 23.01
N SER A 667 24.98 19.75 21.85
CA SER A 667 24.63 21.13 21.45
C SER A 667 23.12 21.41 21.46
N SER A 668 22.26 20.42 21.22
CA SER A 668 20.81 20.65 21.16
C SER A 668 19.97 19.39 21.38
N LYS A 669 18.79 19.60 21.97
CA LYS A 669 17.76 18.59 22.24
C LYS A 669 16.45 19.06 21.60
N THR A 670 15.95 18.34 20.59
CA THR A 670 14.60 18.56 20.06
C THR A 670 13.72 17.35 20.37
N GLU A 671 12.45 17.60 20.67
CA GLU A 671 11.47 16.54 20.96
C GLU A 671 10.43 16.46 19.84
N ILE A 672 10.21 15.25 19.33
CA ILE A 672 9.15 14.95 18.37
C ILE A 672 8.09 14.13 19.09
N HIS A 673 6.83 14.56 19.01
CA HIS A 673 5.71 13.89 19.63
C HIS A 673 4.98 12.96 18.65
N PHE A 674 4.51 11.82 19.15
CA PHE A 674 3.65 10.90 18.41
C PHE A 674 2.28 10.83 19.07
N GLN A 675 1.25 10.70 18.22
CA GLN A 675 -0.12 10.46 18.69
C GLN A 675 -0.27 9.06 19.28
N ASN A 676 0.39 8.07 18.65
CA ASN A 676 0.32 6.66 19.01
C ASN A 676 1.71 6.12 19.38
N LYS A 677 1.72 5.02 20.14
CA LYS A 677 2.94 4.27 20.41
C LYS A 677 3.43 3.62 19.11
N ILE A 678 4.69 3.86 18.76
CA ILE A 678 5.32 3.25 17.57
C ILE A 678 5.89 1.86 17.87
N LYS A 679 5.84 0.96 16.87
CA LYS A 679 6.40 -0.39 16.91
C LYS A 679 7.87 -0.42 16.54
N ASN A 680 8.26 0.36 15.53
CA ASN A 680 9.65 0.47 15.08
C ASN A 680 9.84 1.82 14.38
N TYR A 681 11.09 2.28 14.27
CA TYR A 681 11.44 3.46 13.51
C TYR A 681 12.86 3.37 12.94
N ILE A 682 13.07 4.09 11.84
CA ILE A 682 14.36 4.41 11.26
C ILE A 682 14.42 5.89 10.95
N VAL A 683 15.63 6.40 10.80
CA VAL A 683 15.87 7.75 10.29
C VAL A 683 16.78 7.61 9.08
N SER A 684 16.41 8.22 7.97
CA SER A 684 17.15 8.09 6.72
C SER A 684 17.00 9.31 5.84
N LYS A 685 18.04 9.62 5.06
CA LYS A 685 17.98 10.62 3.98
C LYS A 685 17.41 9.91 2.75
N PHE A 686 16.10 10.04 2.54
CA PHE A 686 15.41 9.36 1.42
C PHE A 686 15.70 10.01 0.07
N ASP A 687 15.96 11.32 0.10
CA ASP A 687 16.45 12.07 -1.03
C ASP A 687 17.64 12.95 -0.59
N VAL A 688 18.27 13.63 -1.54
CA VAL A 688 19.47 14.46 -1.31
C VAL A 688 19.18 15.66 -0.38
N ARG A 689 17.91 16.08 -0.26
CA ARG A 689 17.50 17.33 0.40
C ARG A 689 16.89 17.09 1.78
N ASN A 690 16.12 16.02 1.95
CA ASN A 690 15.23 15.83 3.08
C ASN A 690 15.62 14.60 3.91
N LYS A 691 15.62 14.78 5.22
CA LYS A 691 15.70 13.70 6.20
C LYS A 691 14.29 13.27 6.55
N TYR A 692 14.08 11.97 6.70
CA TYR A 692 12.79 11.43 7.11
C TYR A 692 12.96 10.57 8.35
N LEU A 693 12.07 10.80 9.30
CA LEU A 693 11.72 9.88 10.36
C LEU A 693 10.63 8.95 9.83
N ILE A 694 10.92 7.66 9.79
CA ILE A 694 10.01 6.65 9.25
C ILE A 694 9.66 5.70 10.38
N PHE A 695 8.39 5.54 10.67
CA PHE A 695 7.95 4.74 11.79
C PHE A 695 6.71 3.93 11.46
N ALA A 696 6.63 2.75 12.05
CA ALA A 696 5.49 1.87 11.94
C ALA A 696 4.66 2.03 13.20
N ASP A 697 3.38 2.34 13.02
CA ASP A 697 2.39 2.21 14.07
C ASP A 697 1.53 0.95 13.83
N LYS A 698 0.45 0.78 14.58
CA LYS A 698 -0.34 -0.46 14.52
C LYS A 698 -0.91 -0.74 13.12
N ASN A 699 -1.14 0.30 12.31
CA ASN A 699 -1.98 0.20 11.12
C ASN A 699 -1.36 0.81 9.86
N SER A 700 -0.20 1.46 9.97
CA SER A 700 0.43 2.17 8.86
C SER A 700 1.94 2.35 9.07
N ILE A 701 2.64 2.71 8.00
CA ILE A 701 4.00 3.24 8.08
C ILE A 701 3.93 4.70 7.67
N THR A 702 4.39 5.56 8.56
CA THR A 702 4.42 7.01 8.37
C THR A 702 5.83 7.46 8.03
N PHE A 703 5.93 8.32 7.03
CA PHE A 703 7.14 9.05 6.66
C PHE A 703 6.93 10.51 7.03
N ARG A 704 7.76 11.05 7.92
CA ARG A 704 7.71 12.45 8.37
C ARG A 704 9.04 13.13 8.11
N LYS A 705 9.05 14.25 7.39
CA LYS A 705 10.26 15.08 7.23
C LYS A 705 10.68 15.69 8.57
N ILE A 706 11.98 15.71 8.84
CA ILE A 706 12.57 16.23 10.10
C ILE A 706 13.80 17.07 9.87
#